data_AF-A0A9P2LLU5-F1
#
_entry.id   AF-A0A9P2LLU5-F1
#
_cell.length_a   1.000
_cell.length_b   1.000
_cell.length_c   1.000
_cell.angle_alpha   90.00
_cell.angle_beta   90.00
_cell.angle_gamma   90.00
#
_symmetry.space_group_name_H-M   'P 1'
#
loop_
_entity.id
_entity.type
_entity.pdbx_description
1 polymer ?
#
loop_
_entity_poly.entity_id
_entity_poly.type
_entity_poly.pdbx_seq_one_letter_code
_entity_poly.pdbx_strand_id
1 'polypeptide(L)'
;MPHDAKISFNGIKVNGEDVQLTDKYIDNSTRSSIELKANKEQVMVYSDKANEPVEITVNVNKLPKNSEATLEFSTTFGQIVKQETTTNGEVKVKLAPEIADGDREAVVTAKILTVKDTKTGTVYPVYKNVDLGSTKVKFKMNHKQTESGKVFRITGALTDQADRVYVKLNEPLNESVLEKLQKKTDSIKVYNGGDTKKPIAVEKVVRKDAKTLILVLDTKDANFPLIDNVKHSVKFEYQDDELVVNGESKFFLEDSNYIKMIQVKTSQDDKTLQQNQIRVIFNEAVNNVSEGKEGFNYSVQNKSNWVIDGLNLKNNLPSKDEKNVDIKVESIDKNAETRDSVILTFKNPKDVKEFIADEDSEGKLVKHHKLEVNNVGDWASITDKHNIVATQELEYSSVKLKKPEVKLQCDSPEQFIVKFTEKVDLGDEKDLSKRFTVVVPNKTNNSKDPYAVGVRKFALTGDKIHVTPVGEDAYVIELTEDWTKIFNTDKTKENYHDELFNEIKVEINGAKDIIGNAIETGTGTGICLTNGVKLTEDVVSPKIVKAEQTTKTGNVKITMNEPVQFVDRLGNHMDSQVTPSEQQEFKADTEKEKGKVPTATFEYVQVKDAEGNKVTDIRTIPGVIESLNDYDLGGDSTRDFVATIKPQTELAFGEWKLVVRSISDDVGNTMTTKTIGVDEIGGKASELIKVVKEEHKEEVKETKEIPLELEGIDAHHDVSIYHGKDDCDIIHIKFNKNMSLVGSNSVLEKNNYRLDGRAIPVEGTRIERGLMGIKGHETDKDSVTIILPNGYLQENDDKHILTIMNVNGANTTEKVNAKEVIPFKHIHENGGIVNPTKADKKVLNDKIQEFSKLNEKDYTAETWKAFAEALKNAQTIAGKEDATEDEVKAQVKAIEDAKGKLAKDDAKKEEVKKEEVPFAVTIKSSPSPGKIIVVVKLDGVQDASKYNVKVDGQDAKFIAKAGNFVITIQDKYNRDEKLVKEAVAISEIK
;
A
#
# COMPACT_ATOMS: atom_id res chain seq x y z
N MET A 1 52.78 2.68 -13.31
CA MET A 1 54.12 3.25 -13.55
C MET A 1 54.61 3.89 -12.25
N PRO A 2 55.93 4.04 -12.01
CA PRO A 2 56.43 4.75 -10.83
C PRO A 2 55.97 6.22 -10.82
N HIS A 3 55.80 6.81 -9.63
CA HIS A 3 55.18 8.13 -9.39
C HIS A 3 55.78 9.34 -10.12
N ASP A 4 56.95 9.19 -10.77
CA ASP A 4 57.66 10.25 -11.49
C ASP A 4 58.07 9.86 -12.93
N ALA A 5 57.40 8.88 -13.53
CA ALA A 5 57.69 8.50 -14.91
C ALA A 5 57.31 9.64 -15.88
N LYS A 6 58.33 10.24 -16.51
CA LYS A 6 58.14 11.13 -17.67
C LYS A 6 58.03 10.29 -18.93
N ILE A 7 56.98 10.53 -19.70
CA ILE A 7 56.83 9.93 -21.02
C ILE A 7 57.24 10.97 -22.04
N SER A 8 58.21 10.61 -22.88
CA SER A 8 58.73 11.44 -23.96
C SER A 8 58.35 10.80 -25.29
N PHE A 9 57.75 11.57 -26.19
CA PHE A 9 57.47 11.13 -27.55
C PHE A 9 58.50 11.75 -28.50
N ASN A 10 59.20 10.90 -29.24
CA ASN A 10 60.21 11.30 -30.23
C ASN A 10 59.70 11.01 -31.64
N GLY A 11 60.02 11.88 -32.60
CA GLY A 11 59.68 11.73 -34.01
C GLY A 11 58.38 12.43 -34.44
N ILE A 12 57.83 13.30 -33.58
CA ILE A 12 56.69 14.15 -33.94
C ILE A 12 57.24 15.39 -34.65
N LYS A 13 56.78 15.63 -35.88
CA LYS A 13 57.12 16.82 -36.65
C LYS A 13 55.94 17.77 -36.72
N VAL A 14 56.14 19.02 -36.31
CA VAL A 14 55.14 20.09 -36.46
C VAL A 14 55.74 21.13 -37.40
N ASN A 15 55.06 21.38 -38.53
CA ASN A 15 55.56 22.21 -39.63
C ASN A 15 56.92 21.76 -40.21
N GLY A 16 57.23 20.47 -40.14
CA GLY A 16 58.44 19.88 -40.73
C GLY A 16 59.65 19.81 -39.81
N GLU A 17 59.61 20.42 -38.63
CA GLU A 17 60.67 20.35 -37.62
C GLU A 17 60.33 19.35 -36.52
N ASP A 18 61.34 18.60 -36.04
CA ASP A 18 61.19 17.63 -34.97
C ASP A 18 60.98 18.34 -33.63
N VAL A 19 59.89 18.02 -32.95
CA VAL A 19 59.55 18.55 -31.62
C VAL A 19 59.46 17.39 -30.62
N GLN A 20 60.19 17.52 -29.51
CA GLN A 20 60.02 16.63 -28.36
C GLN A 20 58.89 17.13 -27.46
N LEU A 21 57.90 16.27 -27.23
CA LEU A 21 56.86 16.48 -26.23
C LEU A 21 57.18 15.63 -25.00
N THR A 22 57.28 16.27 -23.84
CA THR A 22 57.39 15.58 -22.54
C THR A 22 56.22 16.00 -21.66
N ASP A 23 55.46 15.02 -21.16
CA ASP A 23 54.42 15.27 -20.18
C ASP A 23 54.60 14.39 -18.93
N LYS A 24 54.11 14.87 -17.79
CA LYS A 24 54.21 14.17 -16.50
C LYS A 24 52.92 13.38 -16.24
N TYR A 25 53.04 12.07 -16.04
CA TYR A 25 51.93 11.27 -15.55
C TYR A 25 51.61 11.63 -14.09
N ILE A 26 50.36 12.01 -13.79
CA ILE A 26 49.89 12.27 -12.42
C ILE A 26 48.88 11.18 -12.04
N ASP A 27 49.14 10.52 -10.92
CA ASP A 27 48.30 9.46 -10.35
C ASP A 27 46.96 10.01 -9.82
N ASN A 28 45.86 9.37 -10.24
CA ASN A 28 44.48 9.68 -9.85
C ASN A 28 44.12 9.27 -8.40
N SER A 29 45.06 8.71 -7.63
CA SER A 29 44.88 8.33 -6.21
C SER A 29 44.73 9.51 -5.24
N THR A 30 44.69 10.76 -5.73
CA THR A 30 44.56 11.98 -4.90
C THR A 30 43.34 12.86 -5.23
N ARG A 31 42.25 12.30 -5.77
CA ARG A 31 40.99 13.05 -5.89
C ARG A 31 40.58 13.62 -4.52
N SER A 32 40.29 14.92 -4.47
CA SER A 32 39.71 15.61 -3.32
C SER A 32 38.50 14.82 -2.84
N SER A 33 38.45 14.43 -1.56
CA SER A 33 37.26 13.80 -0.97
C SER A 33 36.43 14.86 -0.25
N ILE A 34 35.14 14.92 -0.56
CA ILE A 34 34.19 15.70 0.23
C ILE A 34 33.60 14.80 1.31
N GLU A 35 33.64 15.28 2.56
CA GLU A 35 32.82 14.70 3.62
C GLU A 35 31.54 15.53 3.77
N LEU A 36 30.41 14.90 3.43
CA LEU A 36 29.07 15.48 3.59
C LEU A 36 28.43 14.93 4.86
N LYS A 37 28.15 15.82 5.82
CA LYS A 37 27.53 15.43 7.09
C LYS A 37 26.32 16.31 7.39
N ALA A 38 25.15 15.68 7.46
CA ALA A 38 23.97 16.33 8.01
C ALA A 38 24.11 16.48 9.53
N ASN A 39 23.66 17.60 10.07
CA ASN A 39 23.61 17.81 11.52
C ASN A 39 22.57 16.90 12.21
N LYS A 40 21.61 16.38 11.46
CA LYS A 40 20.58 15.42 11.89
C LYS A 40 20.37 14.38 10.80
N GLU A 41 20.47 13.10 11.13
CA GLU A 41 20.18 11.99 10.20
C GLU A 41 18.66 11.76 10.01
N GLN A 42 17.85 12.20 10.98
CA GLN A 42 16.39 12.10 10.93
C GLN A 42 15.72 13.34 11.51
N VAL A 43 14.66 13.82 10.85
CA VAL A 43 13.89 15.02 11.24
C VAL A 43 12.39 14.77 11.15
N MET A 44 11.64 15.17 12.18
CA MET A 44 10.18 15.16 12.13
C MET A 44 9.68 16.38 11.36
N VAL A 45 8.81 16.14 10.39
CA VAL A 45 8.18 17.15 9.55
C VAL A 45 6.70 17.19 9.90
N TYR A 46 6.22 18.38 10.20
CA TYR A 46 4.86 18.62 10.64
C TYR A 46 4.08 19.32 9.53
N SER A 47 2.85 18.86 9.28
CA SER A 47 1.95 19.48 8.29
C SER A 47 1.38 20.82 8.75
N ASP A 48 1.34 21.07 10.07
CA ASP A 48 0.61 22.17 10.69
C ASP A 48 1.47 23.38 11.07
N LYS A 49 2.81 23.32 10.88
CA LYS A 49 3.73 24.40 11.26
C LYS A 49 4.95 24.48 10.35
N ALA A 50 5.66 25.61 10.42
CA ALA A 50 6.94 25.78 9.74
C ALA A 50 7.97 24.77 10.28
N ASN A 51 8.63 24.06 9.36
CA ASN A 51 9.64 23.06 9.70
C ASN A 51 11.03 23.68 9.65
N GLU A 52 11.88 23.32 10.61
CA GLU A 52 13.25 23.82 10.65
C GLU A 52 14.12 23.15 9.57
N PRO A 53 14.93 23.92 8.80
CA PRO A 53 15.87 23.35 7.84
C PRO A 53 16.96 22.51 8.51
N VAL A 54 17.41 21.47 7.81
CA VAL A 54 18.56 20.64 8.17
C VAL A 54 19.83 21.29 7.67
N GLU A 55 20.83 21.42 8.52
CA GLU A 55 22.13 21.97 8.12
C GLU A 55 23.05 20.83 7.69
N ILE A 56 23.58 20.92 6.48
CA ILE A 56 24.52 19.96 5.92
C ILE A 56 25.86 20.67 5.82
N THR A 57 26.85 20.11 6.51
CA THR A 57 28.23 20.58 6.50
C THR A 57 29.01 19.80 5.44
N VAL A 58 29.79 20.53 4.65
CA VAL A 58 30.53 20.02 3.50
C VAL A 58 31.98 20.40 3.69
N ASN A 59 32.83 19.40 3.94
CA ASN A 59 34.26 19.60 4.10
C ASN A 59 35.00 19.17 2.84
N VAL A 60 35.59 20.13 2.11
CA VAL A 60 36.36 19.85 0.90
C VAL A 60 37.84 19.68 1.24
N ASN A 61 38.31 18.44 1.29
CA ASN A 61 39.69 18.14 1.63
C ASN A 61 40.64 18.21 0.42
N LYS A 62 41.92 18.50 0.66
CA LYS A 62 43.03 18.46 -0.33
C LYS A 62 42.95 19.49 -1.47
N LEU A 63 42.33 20.64 -1.25
CA LEU A 63 42.44 21.77 -2.17
C LEU A 63 43.86 22.38 -2.17
N PRO A 64 44.34 22.95 -3.30
CA PRO A 64 45.58 23.72 -3.34
C PRO A 64 45.61 24.81 -2.25
N LYS A 65 46.80 25.11 -1.69
CA LYS A 65 46.94 26.20 -0.69
C LYS A 65 46.48 27.53 -1.31
N ASN A 66 45.71 28.31 -0.54
CA ASN A 66 45.10 29.58 -0.98
C ASN A 66 44.12 29.43 -2.15
N SER A 67 43.39 28.32 -2.27
CA SER A 67 42.36 28.16 -3.30
C SER A 67 40.94 28.16 -2.71
N GLU A 68 39.97 28.52 -3.55
CA GLU A 68 38.54 28.54 -3.26
C GLU A 68 37.82 27.62 -4.26
N ALA A 69 36.93 26.77 -3.76
CA ALA A 69 36.11 25.87 -4.57
C ALA A 69 34.66 26.36 -4.65
N THR A 70 34.11 26.37 -5.85
CA THR A 70 32.68 26.59 -6.11
C THR A 70 32.00 25.23 -6.20
N LEU A 71 30.97 25.04 -5.36
CA LEU A 71 30.19 23.81 -5.30
C LEU A 71 28.79 24.00 -5.88
N GLU A 72 28.29 22.95 -6.51
CA GLU A 72 26.89 22.76 -6.88
C GLU A 72 26.29 21.67 -6.01
N PHE A 73 25.04 21.87 -5.58
CA PHE A 73 24.31 20.91 -4.76
C PHE A 73 23.03 20.49 -5.45
N SER A 74 22.68 19.22 -5.31
CA SER A 74 21.39 18.67 -5.71
C SER A 74 20.81 17.80 -4.59
N THR A 75 19.49 17.67 -4.56
CA THR A 75 18.78 16.84 -3.57
C THR A 75 17.65 16.09 -4.23
N THR A 76 17.33 14.88 -3.74
CA THR A 76 16.19 14.09 -4.21
C THR A 76 14.88 14.44 -3.51
N PHE A 77 14.92 15.23 -2.43
CA PHE A 77 13.73 15.67 -1.70
C PHE A 77 14.06 16.87 -0.79
N GLY A 78 13.13 17.83 -0.66
CA GLY A 78 13.37 19.08 0.07
C GLY A 78 14.09 20.14 -0.77
N GLN A 79 14.10 21.38 -0.30
CA GLN A 79 14.66 22.52 -1.03
C GLN A 79 15.94 23.04 -0.38
N ILE A 80 16.96 23.33 -1.18
CA ILE A 80 18.17 24.03 -0.71
C ILE A 80 17.85 25.52 -0.57
N VAL A 81 17.77 26.01 0.66
CA VAL A 81 17.27 27.37 0.98
C VAL A 81 18.37 28.36 1.37
N LYS A 82 19.59 27.90 1.63
CA LYS A 82 20.73 28.78 1.93
C LYS A 82 22.07 28.07 1.73
N GLN A 83 23.06 28.76 1.16
CA GLN A 83 24.45 28.33 1.08
C GLN A 83 25.35 29.40 1.73
N GLU A 84 26.15 29.00 2.71
CA GLU A 84 27.11 29.87 3.39
C GLU A 84 28.53 29.31 3.22
N THR A 85 29.43 30.12 2.67
CA THR A 85 30.85 29.77 2.57
C THR A 85 31.57 30.27 3.82
N THR A 86 32.26 29.38 4.53
CA THR A 86 33.10 29.76 5.67
C THR A 86 34.59 29.52 5.37
N THR A 87 35.47 30.14 6.14
CA THR A 87 36.92 30.13 5.91
C THR A 87 37.48 28.70 6.05
N ASN A 88 38.42 28.30 5.17
CA ASN A 88 39.07 26.98 5.10
C ASN A 88 38.32 25.83 4.39
N GLY A 89 37.37 26.12 3.49
CA GLY A 89 36.80 25.09 2.59
C GLY A 89 35.68 24.26 3.22
N GLU A 90 35.10 24.74 4.32
CA GLU A 90 33.85 24.25 4.91
C GLU A 90 32.67 25.08 4.36
N VAL A 91 31.77 24.40 3.66
CA VAL A 91 30.53 25.00 3.13
C VAL A 91 29.35 24.43 3.90
N LYS A 92 28.46 25.32 4.34
CA LYS A 92 27.21 24.94 5.00
C LYS A 92 26.04 25.18 4.06
N VAL A 93 25.21 24.17 3.88
CA VAL A 93 23.98 24.26 3.09
C VAL A 93 22.78 23.90 3.95
N LYS A 94 21.69 24.65 3.81
CA LYS A 94 20.44 24.40 4.54
C LYS A 94 19.43 23.73 3.62
N LEU A 95 19.00 22.52 3.98
CA LEU A 95 17.96 21.76 3.32
C LEU A 95 16.64 21.93 4.09
N ALA A 96 15.69 22.66 3.53
CA ALA A 96 14.33 22.74 4.08
C ALA A 96 13.52 21.50 3.65
N PRO A 97 12.80 20.84 4.56
CA PRO A 97 11.92 19.74 4.18
C PRO A 97 10.72 20.24 3.38
N GLU A 98 10.34 19.47 2.36
CA GLU A 98 9.03 19.58 1.72
C GLU A 98 8.04 18.63 2.41
N ILE A 99 6.73 18.86 2.24
CA ILE A 99 5.70 18.02 2.87
C ILE A 99 5.29 16.94 1.89
N ALA A 100 5.23 15.69 2.34
CA ALA A 100 4.80 14.55 1.53
C ALA A 100 3.78 13.68 2.29
N ASP A 101 3.10 12.78 1.58
CA ASP A 101 2.07 11.88 2.10
C ASP A 101 2.62 10.70 2.93
N GLY A 102 3.87 10.81 3.38
CA GLY A 102 4.56 9.78 4.17
C GLY A 102 6.06 10.05 4.33
N ASP A 103 6.72 9.22 5.13
CA ASP A 103 8.16 9.34 5.40
C ASP A 103 8.98 9.35 4.10
N ARG A 104 9.97 10.25 4.01
CA ARG A 104 10.84 10.41 2.83
C ARG A 104 12.31 10.39 3.23
N GLU A 105 13.17 9.96 2.33
CA GLU A 105 14.63 10.06 2.48
C GLU A 105 15.17 10.99 1.39
N ALA A 106 15.81 12.08 1.79
CA ALA A 106 16.51 12.99 0.88
C ALA A 106 17.98 12.57 0.74
N VAL A 107 18.43 12.37 -0.50
CA VAL A 107 19.84 12.19 -0.84
C VAL A 107 20.36 13.52 -1.34
N VAL A 108 21.28 14.13 -0.61
CA VAL A 108 21.94 15.39 -1.00
C VAL A 108 23.32 15.08 -1.57
N THR A 109 23.57 15.57 -2.78
CA THR A 109 24.82 15.36 -3.52
C THR A 109 25.53 16.69 -3.72
N ALA A 110 26.85 16.68 -3.70
CA ALA A 110 27.67 17.86 -3.99
C ALA A 110 28.68 17.59 -5.11
N LYS A 111 28.90 18.60 -5.95
CA LYS A 111 29.82 18.58 -7.10
C LYS A 111 30.70 19.82 -7.07
N ILE A 112 32.00 19.68 -7.39
CA ILE A 112 32.85 20.87 -7.62
C ILE A 112 32.60 21.33 -9.05
N LEU A 113 32.16 22.59 -9.19
CA LEU A 113 32.08 23.26 -10.47
C LEU A 113 33.44 23.79 -10.88
N THR A 114 34.12 24.55 -9.99
CA THR A 114 35.42 25.15 -10.28
C THR A 114 36.27 25.27 -9.01
N VAL A 115 37.59 25.30 -9.16
CA VAL A 115 38.54 25.69 -8.10
C VAL A 115 39.44 26.78 -8.66
N LYS A 116 39.66 27.86 -7.90
CA LYS A 116 40.52 28.98 -8.30
C LYS A 116 41.49 29.38 -7.20
N ASP A 117 42.66 29.88 -7.57
CA ASP A 117 43.59 30.52 -6.64
C ASP A 117 43.01 31.87 -6.17
N THR A 118 42.97 32.10 -4.86
CA THR A 118 42.37 33.29 -4.24
C THR A 118 43.21 34.55 -4.41
N LYS A 119 44.49 34.43 -4.76
CA LYS A 119 45.40 35.57 -4.99
C LYS A 119 45.54 35.90 -6.47
N THR A 120 45.59 34.89 -7.34
CA THR A 120 45.82 35.11 -8.79
C THR A 120 44.56 34.97 -9.63
N GLY A 121 43.49 34.37 -9.11
CA GLY A 121 42.25 34.09 -9.85
C GLY A 121 42.37 32.95 -10.86
N THR A 122 43.53 32.29 -10.96
CA THR A 122 43.78 31.20 -11.91
C THR A 122 42.91 29.99 -11.58
N VAL A 123 42.13 29.51 -12.55
CA VAL A 123 41.27 28.31 -12.40
C VAL A 123 42.12 27.05 -12.59
N TYR A 124 41.92 26.06 -11.72
CA TYR A 124 42.55 24.74 -11.80
C TYR A 124 41.63 23.78 -12.58
N PRO A 125 41.90 23.49 -13.87
CA PRO A 125 40.96 22.75 -14.73
C PRO A 125 40.72 21.31 -14.29
N VAL A 126 41.71 20.71 -13.61
CA VAL A 126 41.68 19.33 -13.11
C VAL A 126 40.58 19.06 -12.08
N TYR A 127 40.04 20.11 -11.44
CA TYR A 127 38.97 19.98 -10.44
C TYR A 127 37.58 20.35 -11.00
N LYS A 128 37.44 20.64 -12.30
CA LYS A 128 36.17 21.02 -12.91
C LYS A 128 35.24 19.80 -13.06
N ASN A 129 33.97 19.95 -12.68
CA ASN A 129 32.90 18.96 -12.82
C ASN A 129 33.17 17.60 -12.15
N VAL A 130 33.88 17.58 -11.02
CA VAL A 130 34.14 16.34 -10.27
C VAL A 130 32.96 16.05 -9.35
N ASP A 131 32.39 14.85 -9.44
CA ASP A 131 31.34 14.33 -8.53
C ASP A 131 31.97 13.78 -7.25
N LEU A 132 31.44 14.17 -6.07
CA LEU A 132 32.24 14.13 -4.83
C LEU A 132 31.59 13.42 -3.64
N GLY A 133 30.38 12.89 -3.79
CA GLY A 133 29.70 12.07 -2.77
C GLY A 133 28.30 12.57 -2.41
N SER A 134 27.59 11.80 -1.58
CA SER A 134 26.23 12.13 -1.11
C SER A 134 26.04 11.82 0.37
N THR A 135 25.06 12.48 0.99
CA THR A 135 24.58 12.20 2.36
C THR A 135 23.06 12.03 2.36
N LYS A 136 22.54 11.38 3.39
CA LYS A 136 21.12 11.04 3.50
C LYS A 136 20.48 11.70 4.71
N VAL A 137 19.27 12.22 4.55
CA VAL A 137 18.44 12.79 5.62
C VAL A 137 17.06 12.15 5.56
N LYS A 138 16.61 11.53 6.66
CA LYS A 138 15.28 10.94 6.75
C LYS A 138 14.27 11.93 7.33
N PHE A 139 13.22 12.22 6.60
CA PHE A 139 12.10 13.04 7.03
C PHE A 139 10.93 12.15 7.43
N LYS A 140 10.49 12.28 8.68
CA LYS A 140 9.34 11.57 9.21
C LYS A 140 8.12 12.46 9.27
N MET A 141 7.06 12.11 8.56
CA MET A 141 5.88 12.96 8.43
C MET A 141 4.94 12.73 9.62
N ASN A 142 4.46 13.81 10.21
CA ASN A 142 3.45 13.78 11.27
C ASN A 142 2.22 14.57 10.84
N HIS A 143 1.16 13.84 10.48
CA HIS A 143 -0.12 14.39 10.08
C HIS A 143 -1.04 14.43 11.31
N LYS A 144 -1.36 15.62 11.82
CA LYS A 144 -2.42 15.77 12.84
C LYS A 144 -3.80 15.81 12.19
N GLN A 145 -4.78 15.16 12.83
CA GLN A 145 -6.20 15.32 12.51
C GLN A 145 -6.66 16.76 12.79
N THR A 146 -7.57 17.25 11.94
CA THR A 146 -8.11 18.60 12.00
C THR A 146 -9.18 18.75 13.08
N GLU A 147 -9.15 19.88 13.76
CA GLU A 147 -10.30 20.43 14.48
C GLU A 147 -11.35 20.94 13.48
N SER A 148 -12.62 20.58 13.69
CA SER A 148 -13.77 21.05 12.91
C SER A 148 -13.91 22.59 12.96
N GLY A 149 -14.22 23.23 11.82
CA GLY A 149 -14.63 24.65 11.77
C GLY A 149 -13.61 25.69 11.25
N LYS A 150 -12.46 25.28 10.68
CA LYS A 150 -11.47 26.23 10.12
C LYS A 150 -11.85 26.74 8.72
N VAL A 151 -11.73 28.06 8.50
CA VAL A 151 -11.99 28.72 7.21
C VAL A 151 -10.68 28.89 6.42
N PHE A 152 -10.62 28.26 5.25
CA PHE A 152 -9.52 28.42 4.31
C PHE A 152 -9.82 29.56 3.34
N ARG A 153 -8.84 30.44 3.14
CA ARG A 153 -8.88 31.59 2.23
C ARG A 153 -7.68 31.53 1.32
N ILE A 154 -7.91 31.85 0.04
CA ILE A 154 -6.83 32.06 -0.91
C ILE A 154 -6.11 33.35 -0.53
N THR A 155 -4.81 33.25 -0.22
CA THR A 155 -3.95 34.41 0.09
C THR A 155 -3.13 34.85 -1.12
N GLY A 156 -3.04 34.01 -2.14
CA GLY A 156 -2.37 34.33 -3.39
C GLY A 156 -2.44 33.16 -4.36
N ALA A 157 -2.16 33.46 -5.62
CA ALA A 157 -1.96 32.46 -6.65
C ALA A 157 -0.82 32.90 -7.55
N LEU A 158 -0.13 31.93 -8.13
CA LEU A 158 0.90 32.16 -9.14
C LEU A 158 0.90 30.97 -10.09
N THR A 159 1.50 31.14 -11.25
CA THR A 159 1.80 30.02 -12.13
C THR A 159 3.09 30.28 -12.89
N ASP A 160 3.84 29.20 -13.09
CA ASP A 160 5.00 29.09 -13.98
C ASP A 160 4.70 28.17 -15.18
N GLN A 161 3.47 27.64 -15.29
CA GLN A 161 3.07 26.68 -16.33
C GLN A 161 1.64 26.96 -16.79
N ALA A 162 1.40 26.88 -18.10
CA ALA A 162 0.10 27.22 -18.67
C ALA A 162 -1.05 26.26 -18.29
N ASP A 163 -0.75 25.13 -17.65
CA ASP A 163 -1.71 24.10 -17.24
C ASP A 163 -1.78 23.86 -15.73
N ARG A 164 -1.06 24.67 -14.94
CA ARG A 164 -1.09 24.56 -13.49
C ARG A 164 -1.32 25.91 -12.86
N VAL A 165 -1.89 25.90 -11.66
CA VAL A 165 -2.00 27.09 -10.82
C VAL A 165 -1.61 26.72 -9.40
N TYR A 166 -0.64 27.42 -8.84
CA TYR A 166 -0.27 27.27 -7.44
C TYR A 166 -1.11 28.23 -6.61
N VAL A 167 -1.93 27.67 -5.72
CA VAL A 167 -2.85 28.43 -4.87
C VAL A 167 -2.35 28.38 -3.43
N LYS A 168 -2.01 29.54 -2.88
CA LYS A 168 -1.58 29.71 -1.50
C LYS A 168 -2.78 29.95 -0.60
N LEU A 169 -2.81 29.30 0.55
CA LEU A 169 -3.86 29.36 1.56
C LEU A 169 -3.35 30.00 2.86
N ASN A 170 -4.27 30.60 3.61
CA ASN A 170 -3.97 31.17 4.94
C ASN A 170 -3.64 30.08 5.98
N GLU A 171 -4.33 28.94 5.93
CA GLU A 171 -4.20 27.83 6.87
C GLU A 171 -3.51 26.61 6.23
N PRO A 172 -2.78 25.80 7.03
CA PRO A 172 -2.18 24.57 6.54
C PRO A 172 -3.22 23.49 6.20
N LEU A 173 -3.01 22.82 5.07
CA LEU A 173 -3.76 21.69 4.56
C LEU A 173 -3.44 20.42 5.36
N ASN A 174 -4.49 19.68 5.70
CA ASN A 174 -4.42 18.31 6.18
C ASN A 174 -5.07 17.37 5.14
N GLU A 175 -4.96 16.06 5.34
CA GLU A 175 -5.46 15.08 4.36
C GLU A 175 -6.96 15.14 4.15
N SER A 176 -7.75 15.33 5.22
CA SER A 176 -9.20 15.43 5.12
C SER A 176 -9.63 16.60 4.22
N VAL A 177 -8.99 17.76 4.36
CA VAL A 177 -9.26 18.94 3.54
C VAL A 177 -8.82 18.73 2.09
N LEU A 178 -7.65 18.11 1.88
CA LEU A 178 -7.14 17.81 0.54
C LEU A 178 -8.07 16.84 -0.20
N GLU A 179 -8.49 15.75 0.44
CA GLU A 179 -9.41 14.77 -0.13
C GLU A 179 -10.75 15.39 -0.55
N LYS A 180 -11.28 16.32 0.25
CA LYS A 180 -12.52 17.03 -0.08
C LYS A 180 -12.35 17.90 -1.32
N LEU A 181 -11.27 18.67 -1.39
CA LEU A 181 -10.97 19.50 -2.56
C LEU A 181 -10.70 18.66 -3.81
N GLN A 182 -10.05 17.51 -3.67
CA GLN A 182 -9.83 16.55 -4.76
C GLN A 182 -11.13 15.94 -5.29
N LYS A 183 -12.12 15.71 -4.43
CA LYS A 183 -13.45 15.21 -4.82
C LYS A 183 -14.35 16.32 -5.40
N LYS A 184 -13.93 17.58 -5.30
CA LYS A 184 -14.75 18.78 -5.60
C LYS A 184 -13.99 19.78 -6.46
N THR A 185 -13.28 19.27 -7.48
CA THR A 185 -12.54 20.11 -8.44
C THR A 185 -13.46 21.06 -9.22
N ASP A 186 -14.73 20.68 -9.40
CA ASP A 186 -15.81 21.49 -9.98
C ASP A 186 -16.10 22.79 -9.20
N SER A 187 -15.76 22.80 -7.91
CA SER A 187 -15.92 23.96 -7.02
C SER A 187 -14.75 24.94 -7.13
N ILE A 188 -13.74 24.63 -7.95
CA ILE A 188 -12.56 25.45 -8.19
C ILE A 188 -12.60 25.93 -9.64
N LYS A 189 -12.66 27.26 -9.82
CA LYS A 189 -12.81 27.89 -11.13
C LYS A 189 -11.55 28.67 -11.47
N VAL A 190 -10.89 28.31 -12.56
CA VAL A 190 -9.72 29.02 -13.08
C VAL A 190 -10.12 29.76 -14.35
N TYR A 191 -9.94 31.08 -14.38
CA TYR A 191 -10.33 31.92 -15.51
C TYR A 191 -9.12 32.40 -16.29
N ASN A 192 -9.17 32.17 -17.59
CA ASN A 192 -8.12 32.53 -18.53
C ASN A 192 -8.31 33.96 -19.05
N GLY A 193 -7.43 34.88 -18.68
CA GLY A 193 -7.30 36.19 -19.31
C GLY A 193 -8.52 37.11 -19.25
N GLY A 194 -8.88 37.62 -18.07
CA GLY A 194 -9.85 38.71 -17.90
C GLY A 194 -11.31 38.47 -18.36
N ASP A 195 -11.60 37.43 -19.15
CA ASP A 195 -12.94 37.13 -19.64
C ASP A 195 -13.72 36.30 -18.60
N THR A 196 -14.60 37.00 -17.89
CA THR A 196 -15.37 36.50 -16.74
C THR A 196 -16.42 35.43 -17.04
N LYS A 197 -16.52 34.91 -18.27
CA LYS A 197 -17.70 34.13 -18.70
C LYS A 197 -17.56 32.61 -18.62
N LYS A 198 -16.37 32.01 -18.78
CA LYS A 198 -16.18 30.56 -18.72
C LYS A 198 -14.84 30.17 -18.08
N PRO A 199 -14.83 29.37 -16.99
CA PRO A 199 -13.60 28.86 -16.40
C PRO A 199 -13.05 27.66 -17.20
N ILE A 200 -11.72 27.47 -17.13
CA ILE A 200 -11.05 26.21 -17.45
C ILE A 200 -11.35 25.23 -16.31
N ALA A 201 -11.81 24.02 -16.65
CA ALA A 201 -12.02 22.97 -15.66
C ALA A 201 -10.71 22.54 -14.97
N VAL A 202 -10.78 22.19 -13.68
CA VAL A 202 -9.67 21.62 -12.93
C VAL A 202 -9.78 20.09 -12.98
N GLU A 203 -8.80 19.43 -13.58
CA GLU A 203 -8.74 17.98 -13.67
C GLU A 203 -8.35 17.36 -12.33
N LYS A 204 -7.37 17.94 -11.63
CA LYS A 204 -6.81 17.38 -10.39
C LYS A 204 -6.34 18.47 -9.43
N VAL A 205 -6.47 18.20 -8.14
CA VAL A 205 -5.91 19.04 -7.07
C VAL A 205 -4.83 18.23 -6.35
N VAL A 206 -3.64 18.81 -6.22
CA VAL A 206 -2.48 18.17 -5.57
C VAL A 206 -1.96 19.09 -4.47
N ARG A 207 -1.46 18.54 -3.37
CA ARG A 207 -0.74 19.35 -2.38
C ARG A 207 0.70 19.57 -2.85
N LYS A 208 1.17 20.82 -2.84
CA LYS A 208 2.59 21.14 -3.03
C LYS A 208 3.32 21.17 -1.70
N ASP A 209 2.74 21.83 -0.70
CA ASP A 209 3.29 21.98 0.65
C ASP A 209 2.16 22.22 1.67
N ALA A 210 2.51 22.56 2.92
CA ALA A 210 1.53 22.84 3.98
C ALA A 210 0.43 23.81 3.54
N LYS A 211 0.74 24.87 2.78
CA LYS A 211 -0.20 25.95 2.49
C LYS A 211 -0.43 26.16 1.00
N THR A 212 0.13 25.32 0.14
CA THR A 212 0.06 25.49 -1.31
C THR A 212 -0.57 24.28 -1.98
N LEU A 213 -1.60 24.52 -2.79
CA LEU A 213 -2.19 23.55 -3.71
C LEU A 213 -1.64 23.77 -5.12
N ILE A 214 -1.54 22.69 -5.89
CA ILE A 214 -1.40 22.70 -7.34
C ILE A 214 -2.75 22.33 -7.92
N LEU A 215 -3.33 23.20 -8.72
CA LEU A 215 -4.46 22.89 -9.57
C LEU A 215 -3.92 22.46 -10.92
N VAL A 216 -4.19 21.23 -11.35
CA VAL A 216 -3.91 20.74 -12.70
C VAL A 216 -5.15 21.00 -13.54
N LEU A 217 -4.99 21.78 -14.61
CA LEU A 217 -6.09 22.18 -15.48
C LEU A 217 -6.40 21.08 -16.50
N ASP A 218 -7.68 20.93 -16.84
CA ASP A 218 -8.13 19.96 -17.85
C ASP A 218 -7.68 20.42 -19.24
N THR A 219 -6.70 19.68 -19.78
CA THR A 219 -6.13 19.92 -21.11
C THR A 219 -7.13 19.71 -22.26
N LYS A 220 -8.30 19.12 -22.00
CA LYS A 220 -9.37 18.92 -23.00
C LYS A 220 -10.37 20.08 -23.03
N ASP A 221 -10.33 20.99 -22.06
CA ASP A 221 -11.20 22.16 -22.02
C ASP A 221 -10.91 23.10 -23.21
N ALA A 222 -11.94 23.66 -23.83
CA ALA A 222 -11.78 24.55 -24.98
C ALA A 222 -11.15 25.91 -24.63
N ASN A 223 -11.13 26.29 -23.33
CA ASN A 223 -10.53 27.54 -22.86
C ASN A 223 -9.09 27.37 -22.36
N PHE A 224 -8.56 26.14 -22.42
CA PHE A 224 -7.16 25.81 -22.17
C PHE A 224 -6.29 26.12 -23.42
N PRO A 225 -5.00 26.51 -23.28
CA PRO A 225 -4.20 26.71 -22.08
C PRO A 225 -4.29 28.13 -21.51
N LEU A 226 -3.73 28.38 -20.31
CA LEU A 226 -3.57 29.75 -19.80
C LEU A 226 -2.71 30.60 -20.76
N ILE A 227 -3.18 31.81 -21.05
CA ILE A 227 -2.52 32.74 -21.97
C ILE A 227 -1.44 33.53 -21.24
N ASP A 228 -0.21 33.45 -21.73
CA ASP A 228 0.91 34.19 -21.17
C ASP A 228 0.73 35.72 -21.22
N ASN A 229 1.36 36.45 -20.29
CA ASN A 229 1.32 37.90 -20.15
C ASN A 229 -0.09 38.51 -19.94
N VAL A 230 -1.09 37.68 -19.59
CA VAL A 230 -2.44 38.14 -19.26
C VAL A 230 -2.76 37.88 -17.79
N LYS A 231 -3.61 38.72 -17.21
CA LYS A 231 -4.10 38.55 -15.84
C LYS A 231 -5.18 37.47 -15.77
N HIS A 232 -4.87 36.37 -15.09
CA HIS A 232 -5.78 35.27 -14.77
C HIS A 232 -6.42 35.46 -13.39
N SER A 233 -7.38 34.60 -13.07
CA SER A 233 -7.90 34.49 -11.70
C SER A 233 -8.26 33.06 -11.36
N VAL A 234 -8.12 32.71 -10.09
CA VAL A 234 -8.61 31.47 -9.50
C VAL A 234 -9.61 31.82 -8.43
N LYS A 235 -10.74 31.10 -8.42
CA LYS A 235 -11.82 31.28 -7.46
C LYS A 235 -12.22 29.94 -6.86
N PHE A 236 -12.28 29.89 -5.53
CA PHE A 236 -12.85 28.76 -4.81
C PHE A 236 -14.27 29.12 -4.39
N GLU A 237 -15.21 28.24 -4.71
CA GLU A 237 -16.61 28.32 -4.33
C GLU A 237 -17.01 27.00 -3.65
N TYR A 238 -16.31 26.64 -2.56
CA TYR A 238 -16.59 25.40 -1.83
C TYR A 238 -17.01 25.68 -0.39
N GLN A 239 -18.19 25.21 -0.03
CA GLN A 239 -18.70 25.27 1.33
C GLN A 239 -19.49 24.00 1.64
N ASP A 240 -19.07 23.28 2.67
CA ASP A 240 -19.86 22.26 3.36
C ASP A 240 -19.87 22.51 4.88
N ASP A 241 -20.50 21.61 5.64
CA ASP A 241 -20.70 21.76 7.08
C ASP A 241 -19.38 21.69 7.90
N GLU A 242 -18.28 21.25 7.30
CA GLU A 242 -16.98 21.01 7.96
C GLU A 242 -15.82 21.81 7.33
N LEU A 243 -15.95 22.23 6.07
CA LEU A 243 -14.92 22.91 5.28
C LEU A 243 -15.51 24.09 4.50
N VAL A 244 -14.98 25.27 4.78
CA VAL A 244 -15.24 26.48 4.00
C VAL A 244 -13.96 26.89 3.30
N VAL A 245 -13.95 26.88 1.96
CA VAL A 245 -12.86 27.42 1.15
C VAL A 245 -13.41 28.47 0.20
N ASN A 246 -13.15 29.74 0.54
CA ASN A 246 -13.66 30.87 -0.21
C ASN A 246 -12.53 31.86 -0.50
N GLY A 247 -12.49 32.38 -1.73
CA GLY A 247 -11.54 33.42 -2.11
C GLY A 247 -11.36 33.50 -3.61
N GLU A 248 -10.88 34.65 -4.06
CA GLU A 248 -10.43 34.87 -5.43
C GLU A 248 -9.03 35.46 -5.34
N SER A 249 -8.11 34.97 -6.18
CA SER A 249 -6.82 35.60 -6.38
C SER A 249 -6.55 35.79 -7.86
N LYS A 250 -5.99 36.94 -8.21
CA LYS A 250 -5.49 37.23 -9.55
C LYS A 250 -4.02 36.92 -9.62
N PHE A 251 -3.58 36.41 -10.75
CA PHE A 251 -2.20 36.02 -10.98
C PHE A 251 -1.84 36.19 -12.45
N PHE A 252 -0.56 36.23 -12.74
CA PHE A 252 -0.02 36.17 -14.09
C PHE A 252 0.70 34.83 -14.26
N LEU A 253 0.70 34.32 -15.49
CA LEU A 253 1.77 33.44 -15.91
C LEU A 253 3.02 34.33 -16.05
N GLU A 254 3.98 34.14 -15.14
CA GLU A 254 5.27 34.84 -15.18
C GLU A 254 6.30 33.84 -15.68
N ASP A 255 6.33 33.63 -17.00
CA ASP A 255 7.37 32.82 -17.61
C ASP A 255 8.56 33.70 -17.99
N SER A 256 9.58 33.72 -17.14
CA SER A 256 10.80 34.49 -17.35
C SER A 256 11.95 33.68 -17.94
N ASN A 257 11.75 32.38 -18.15
CA ASN A 257 12.82 31.46 -18.50
C ASN A 257 12.62 30.93 -19.92
N TYR A 258 13.72 30.81 -20.64
CA TYR A 258 13.69 30.17 -21.95
C TYR A 258 13.87 28.68 -21.76
N ILE A 259 12.96 27.90 -22.35
CA ILE A 259 13.14 26.45 -22.44
C ILE A 259 14.49 26.11 -23.09
N LYS A 260 15.24 25.23 -22.43
CA LYS A 260 16.59 24.83 -22.79
C LYS A 260 16.81 23.36 -22.53
N MET A 261 17.41 22.69 -23.50
CA MET A 261 17.97 21.35 -23.36
C MET A 261 19.22 21.41 -22.47
N ILE A 262 19.21 20.63 -21.40
CA ILE A 262 20.25 20.62 -20.37
C ILE A 262 21.19 19.44 -20.54
N GLN A 263 20.63 18.25 -20.77
CA GLN A 263 21.41 17.03 -20.87
C GLN A 263 20.72 15.98 -21.71
N VAL A 264 21.52 15.15 -22.39
CA VAL A 264 21.07 13.89 -22.98
C VAL A 264 21.75 12.75 -22.23
N LYS A 265 21.00 11.72 -21.84
CA LYS A 265 21.48 10.54 -21.12
C LYS A 265 21.07 9.28 -21.85
N THR A 266 21.96 8.30 -21.82
CA THR A 266 21.66 6.93 -22.26
C THR A 266 21.67 5.98 -21.06
N SER A 267 21.45 4.68 -21.29
CA SER A 267 21.56 3.65 -20.25
C SER A 267 22.95 3.56 -19.60
N GLN A 268 23.99 4.13 -20.23
CA GLN A 268 25.32 4.26 -19.64
C GLN A 268 25.39 5.31 -18.52
N ASP A 269 24.66 6.42 -18.67
CA ASP A 269 24.61 7.53 -17.71
C ASP A 269 23.48 7.38 -16.69
N ASP A 270 22.37 6.75 -17.11
CA ASP A 270 21.15 6.56 -16.33
C ASP A 270 20.71 5.09 -16.39
N LYS A 271 21.01 4.35 -15.32
CA LYS A 271 20.67 2.91 -15.20
C LYS A 271 19.17 2.62 -15.17
N THR A 272 18.31 3.64 -15.09
CA THR A 272 16.86 3.46 -15.15
C THR A 272 16.34 3.33 -16.59
N LEU A 273 17.16 3.68 -17.59
CA LEU A 273 16.81 3.56 -19.00
C LEU A 273 17.09 2.15 -19.53
N GLN A 274 16.20 1.68 -20.39
CA GLN A 274 16.48 0.50 -21.22
C GLN A 274 17.59 0.81 -22.23
N GLN A 275 18.25 -0.23 -22.74
CA GLN A 275 19.38 -0.08 -23.63
C GLN A 275 19.03 0.56 -24.98
N ASN A 276 17.76 0.58 -25.38
CA ASN A 276 17.25 1.19 -26.61
C ASN A 276 16.62 2.59 -26.37
N GLN A 277 16.93 3.23 -25.23
CA GLN A 277 16.35 4.50 -24.83
C GLN A 277 17.37 5.62 -24.68
N ILE A 278 16.91 6.83 -24.99
CA ILE A 278 17.63 8.08 -24.74
C ILE A 278 16.70 8.99 -23.93
N ARG A 279 17.24 9.61 -22.87
CA ARG A 279 16.55 10.62 -22.08
C ARG A 279 17.10 12.00 -22.41
N VAL A 280 16.23 12.94 -22.74
CA VAL A 280 16.53 14.34 -22.96
C VAL A 280 15.92 15.16 -21.83
N ILE A 281 16.76 15.90 -21.12
CA ILE A 281 16.39 16.70 -19.96
C ILE A 281 16.35 18.17 -20.36
N PHE A 282 15.27 18.84 -19.97
CA PHE A 282 15.06 20.27 -20.14
C PHE A 282 15.15 20.96 -18.77
N ASN A 283 15.39 22.26 -18.74
CA ASN A 283 15.35 23.04 -17.49
C ASN A 283 13.94 23.15 -16.92
N GLU A 284 12.92 23.01 -17.77
CA GLU A 284 11.52 23.28 -17.47
C GLU A 284 10.59 22.29 -18.17
N ALA A 285 9.29 22.36 -17.85
CA ALA A 285 8.27 21.47 -18.39
C ALA A 285 8.13 21.63 -19.91
N VAL A 286 8.09 20.52 -20.64
CA VAL A 286 7.91 20.54 -22.10
C VAL A 286 6.45 20.41 -22.52
N ASN A 287 6.08 21.04 -23.63
CA ASN A 287 4.79 20.88 -24.30
C ASN A 287 4.63 19.43 -24.80
N ASN A 288 3.62 18.73 -24.29
CA ASN A 288 3.34 17.32 -24.59
C ASN A 288 2.00 17.10 -25.33
N VAL A 289 1.54 18.10 -26.08
CA VAL A 289 0.26 18.04 -26.79
C VAL A 289 0.29 16.95 -27.88
N SER A 290 -0.81 16.20 -28.04
CA SER A 290 -0.94 15.14 -29.05
C SER A 290 -1.27 15.68 -30.45
N GLU A 291 -1.04 14.88 -31.48
CA GLU A 291 -1.32 15.24 -32.87
C GLU A 291 -2.79 15.64 -33.09
N GLY A 292 -3.02 16.66 -33.92
CA GLY A 292 -4.35 17.20 -34.22
C GLY A 292 -4.88 18.22 -33.21
N LYS A 293 -4.10 18.58 -32.18
CA LYS A 293 -4.43 19.63 -31.21
C LYS A 293 -3.60 20.90 -31.46
N GLU A 294 -4.14 22.05 -31.04
CA GLU A 294 -3.43 23.33 -31.10
C GLU A 294 -2.16 23.25 -30.24
N GLY A 295 -1.03 23.74 -30.77
CA GLY A 295 0.27 23.61 -30.12
C GLY A 295 1.06 22.34 -30.44
N PHE A 296 0.50 21.38 -31.18
CA PHE A 296 1.23 20.16 -31.57
C PHE A 296 2.52 20.45 -32.36
N ASN A 297 2.55 21.50 -33.17
CA ASN A 297 3.76 21.89 -33.92
C ASN A 297 4.95 22.14 -32.99
N TYR A 298 4.69 22.58 -31.75
CA TYR A 298 5.71 22.85 -30.74
C TYR A 298 5.86 21.76 -29.69
N SER A 299 5.11 20.67 -29.83
CA SER A 299 5.12 19.56 -28.90
C SER A 299 6.35 18.69 -29.08
N VAL A 300 6.85 18.13 -27.97
CA VAL A 300 7.85 17.06 -28.02
C VAL A 300 7.33 15.79 -28.70
N GLN A 301 6.00 15.62 -28.78
CA GLN A 301 5.38 14.50 -29.49
C GLN A 301 5.52 14.61 -31.02
N ASN A 302 5.80 15.80 -31.54
CA ASN A 302 6.03 15.98 -32.97
C ASN A 302 7.44 15.52 -33.34
N LYS A 303 7.55 14.32 -33.93
CA LYS A 303 8.82 13.71 -34.36
C LYS A 303 9.64 14.56 -35.34
N SER A 304 9.01 15.51 -36.04
CA SER A 304 9.74 16.46 -36.89
C SER A 304 10.64 17.43 -36.12
N ASN A 305 10.41 17.60 -34.82
CA ASN A 305 11.17 18.50 -33.95
C ASN A 305 12.50 17.91 -33.45
N TRP A 306 12.78 16.65 -33.81
CA TRP A 306 13.93 15.89 -33.35
C TRP A 306 14.80 15.47 -34.52
N VAL A 307 16.10 15.73 -34.42
CA VAL A 307 17.10 15.34 -35.41
C VAL A 307 18.29 14.73 -34.67
N ILE A 308 18.73 13.53 -35.08
CA ILE A 308 19.93 12.89 -34.53
C ILE A 308 20.90 12.65 -35.67
N ASP A 309 22.12 13.16 -35.54
CA ASP A 309 23.17 13.07 -36.56
C ASP A 309 22.72 13.57 -37.96
N GLY A 310 21.86 14.59 -37.98
CA GLY A 310 21.27 15.15 -39.20
C GLY A 310 20.07 14.35 -39.76
N LEU A 311 19.67 13.25 -39.13
CA LEU A 311 18.51 12.45 -39.51
C LEU A 311 17.28 12.85 -38.68
N ASN A 312 16.28 13.43 -39.34
CA ASN A 312 15.01 13.79 -38.72
C ASN A 312 14.17 12.55 -38.35
N LEU A 313 13.64 12.50 -37.13
CA LEU A 313 12.92 11.31 -36.63
C LEU A 313 11.56 11.06 -37.30
N LYS A 314 11.00 12.02 -38.06
CA LYS A 314 9.80 11.80 -38.88
C LYS A 314 10.16 11.36 -40.29
N ASN A 315 11.09 12.08 -40.93
CA ASN A 315 11.28 12.01 -42.38
C ASN A 315 12.45 11.13 -42.82
N ASN A 316 13.44 10.92 -41.95
CA ASN A 316 14.75 10.39 -42.34
C ASN A 316 15.27 9.27 -41.40
N LEU A 317 14.38 8.57 -40.70
CA LEU A 317 14.77 7.41 -39.89
C LEU A 317 15.43 6.31 -40.75
N PRO A 318 16.49 5.65 -40.24
CA PRO A 318 17.06 4.46 -40.86
C PRO A 318 16.03 3.34 -41.14
N SER A 319 15.07 3.15 -40.23
CA SER A 319 13.98 2.20 -40.40
C SER A 319 12.92 2.64 -41.42
N LYS A 320 12.88 3.93 -41.77
CA LYS A 320 11.92 4.58 -42.67
C LYS A 320 10.45 4.55 -42.19
N ASP A 321 10.22 4.23 -40.92
CA ASP A 321 8.88 4.25 -40.31
C ASP A 321 8.95 4.91 -38.93
N GLU A 322 8.29 6.07 -38.81
CA GLU A 322 8.24 6.86 -37.57
C GLU A 322 7.55 6.14 -36.41
N LYS A 323 6.77 5.08 -36.67
CA LYS A 323 6.15 4.25 -35.62
C LYS A 323 7.18 3.48 -34.79
N ASN A 324 8.42 3.38 -35.28
CA ASN A 324 9.52 2.74 -34.57
C ASN A 324 10.15 3.63 -33.49
N VAL A 325 9.65 4.85 -33.30
CA VAL A 325 10.08 5.74 -32.23
C VAL A 325 8.88 6.09 -31.35
N ASP A 326 8.98 5.77 -30.06
CA ASP A 326 8.03 6.24 -29.06
C ASP A 326 8.63 7.40 -28.26
N ILE A 327 7.80 8.38 -27.95
CA ILE A 327 8.16 9.56 -27.17
C ILE A 327 7.33 9.59 -25.90
N LYS A 328 7.98 9.46 -24.75
CA LYS A 328 7.34 9.52 -23.44
C LYS A 328 7.85 10.74 -22.68
N VAL A 329 6.93 11.55 -22.15
CA VAL A 329 7.27 12.64 -21.24
C VAL A 329 7.13 12.15 -19.81
N GLU A 330 8.13 12.43 -19.00
CA GLU A 330 8.12 12.15 -17.56
C GLU A 330 8.92 13.19 -16.80
N SER A 331 8.78 13.17 -15.47
CA SER A 331 9.61 13.98 -14.57
C SER A 331 10.86 13.20 -14.19
N ILE A 332 11.99 13.89 -14.05
CA ILE A 332 13.23 13.28 -13.52
C ILE A 332 13.00 12.78 -12.08
N ASP A 333 12.33 13.59 -11.26
CA ASP A 333 11.80 13.13 -9.99
C ASP A 333 10.45 12.44 -10.20
N LYS A 334 10.42 11.13 -10.03
CA LYS A 334 9.20 10.31 -10.17
C LYS A 334 8.08 10.69 -9.20
N ASN A 335 8.38 11.42 -8.13
CA ASN A 335 7.40 11.94 -7.18
C ASN A 335 6.94 13.37 -7.50
N ALA A 336 7.55 14.02 -8.48
CA ALA A 336 7.18 15.34 -8.96
C ALA A 336 6.47 15.24 -10.32
N GLU A 337 5.63 16.21 -10.63
CA GLU A 337 4.97 16.33 -11.94
C GLU A 337 5.55 17.50 -12.75
N THR A 338 6.88 17.57 -12.86
CA THR A 338 7.62 18.64 -13.54
C THR A 338 7.67 18.48 -15.06
N ARG A 339 7.60 17.24 -15.61
CA ARG A 339 7.61 16.98 -17.07
C ARG A 339 8.82 17.59 -17.79
N ASP A 340 9.94 17.63 -17.09
CA ASP A 340 11.23 18.20 -17.50
C ASP A 340 12.09 17.20 -18.29
N SER A 341 11.56 16.02 -18.63
CA SER A 341 12.30 14.97 -19.33
C SER A 341 11.46 14.29 -20.40
N VAL A 342 12.12 13.97 -21.51
CA VAL A 342 11.59 13.20 -22.63
C VAL A 342 12.42 11.93 -22.81
N ILE A 343 11.76 10.77 -22.88
CA ILE A 343 12.39 9.50 -23.27
C ILE A 343 12.01 9.21 -24.72
N LEU A 344 13.03 9.09 -25.57
CA LEU A 344 12.92 8.53 -26.90
C LEU A 344 13.24 7.03 -26.83
N THR A 345 12.31 6.18 -27.28
CA THR A 345 12.49 4.72 -27.33
C THR A 345 12.53 4.26 -28.77
N PHE A 346 13.62 3.63 -29.18
CA PHE A 346 13.79 3.10 -30.53
C PHE A 346 13.46 1.61 -30.56
N LYS A 347 12.47 1.23 -31.36
CA LYS A 347 11.98 -0.15 -31.46
C LYS A 347 12.67 -0.95 -32.55
N ASN A 348 13.14 -0.27 -33.61
CA ASN A 348 13.74 -0.96 -34.75
C ASN A 348 15.26 -1.13 -34.55
N PRO A 349 15.81 -2.33 -34.80
CA PRO A 349 17.24 -2.59 -34.76
C PRO A 349 18.12 -1.60 -35.53
N LYS A 350 17.65 -1.10 -36.68
CA LYS A 350 18.42 -0.15 -37.49
C LYS A 350 18.57 1.20 -36.81
N ASP A 351 17.52 1.66 -36.13
CA ASP A 351 17.53 2.93 -35.44
C ASP A 351 18.37 2.85 -34.15
N VAL A 352 18.31 1.71 -33.44
CA VAL A 352 19.17 1.46 -32.27
C VAL A 352 20.66 1.42 -32.67
N LYS A 353 21.01 0.75 -33.76
CA LYS A 353 22.40 0.75 -34.28
C LYS A 353 22.86 2.15 -34.64
N GLU A 354 22.01 2.93 -35.34
CA GLU A 354 22.41 4.25 -35.83
C GLU A 354 22.53 5.29 -34.71
N PHE A 355 21.63 5.27 -33.72
CA PHE A 355 21.50 6.36 -32.74
C PHE A 355 21.96 6.01 -31.33
N ILE A 356 22.29 4.74 -31.04
CA ILE A 356 22.69 4.31 -29.70
C ILE A 356 24.00 3.52 -29.71
N ALA A 357 24.11 2.49 -30.55
CA ALA A 357 25.17 1.48 -30.43
C ALA A 357 26.06 1.45 -31.68
N ASP A 358 27.02 2.37 -31.76
CA ASP A 358 28.02 2.40 -32.84
C ASP A 358 29.38 1.88 -32.32
N GLU A 359 29.67 0.62 -32.65
CA GLU A 359 30.92 -0.08 -32.34
C GLU A 359 31.72 -0.31 -33.64
N ASP A 360 33.03 -0.07 -33.61
CA ASP A 360 33.92 -0.45 -34.71
C ASP A 360 34.15 -1.96 -34.78
N SER A 361 34.89 -2.40 -35.80
CA SER A 361 35.26 -3.81 -35.98
C SER A 361 36.05 -4.42 -34.82
N GLU A 362 36.58 -3.60 -33.90
CA GLU A 362 37.32 -4.02 -32.71
C GLU A 362 36.45 -3.95 -31.43
N GLY A 363 35.15 -3.61 -31.57
CA GLY A 363 34.20 -3.51 -30.46
C GLY A 363 34.40 -2.28 -29.58
N LYS A 364 35.08 -1.25 -30.11
CA LYS A 364 35.28 0.03 -29.43
C LYS A 364 34.19 1.00 -29.87
N LEU A 365 33.64 1.74 -28.92
CA LEU A 365 32.69 2.82 -29.21
C LEU A 365 33.43 3.93 -29.95
N VAL A 366 32.94 4.28 -31.14
CA VAL A 366 33.65 5.18 -32.07
C VAL A 366 32.94 6.48 -32.37
N LYS A 367 31.67 6.63 -31.95
CA LYS A 367 30.85 7.80 -32.27
C LYS A 367 30.36 8.52 -31.03
N HIS A 368 30.36 9.85 -31.11
CA HIS A 368 29.50 10.70 -30.31
C HIS A 368 28.35 11.11 -31.21
N HIS A 369 27.13 10.97 -30.72
CA HIS A 369 25.94 11.36 -31.44
C HIS A 369 25.58 12.79 -31.11
N LYS A 370 25.01 13.49 -32.09
CA LYS A 370 24.53 14.85 -31.93
C LYS A 370 23.01 14.87 -32.01
N LEU A 371 22.36 15.17 -30.89
CA LEU A 371 20.92 15.37 -30.82
C LEU A 371 20.61 16.86 -30.96
N GLU A 372 19.82 17.20 -31.97
CA GLU A 372 19.27 18.52 -32.21
C GLU A 372 17.77 18.51 -31.90
N VAL A 373 17.34 19.53 -31.15
CA VAL A 373 15.95 19.86 -30.89
C VAL A 373 15.64 21.21 -31.50
N ASN A 374 14.56 21.28 -32.26
CA ASN A 374 14.05 22.54 -32.81
C ASN A 374 12.53 22.63 -32.64
N ASN A 375 12.02 23.85 -32.55
CA ASN A 375 10.58 24.13 -32.39
C ASN A 375 9.91 23.47 -31.19
N VAL A 376 10.63 22.83 -30.26
CA VAL A 376 10.04 22.32 -29.02
C VAL A 376 9.79 23.49 -28.09
N GLY A 377 8.58 23.61 -27.57
CA GLY A 377 8.27 24.62 -26.57
C GLY A 377 7.96 24.05 -25.20
N ASP A 378 7.93 24.91 -24.20
CA ASP A 378 7.18 24.64 -22.98
C ASP A 378 5.67 24.86 -23.24
N TRP A 379 4.85 24.71 -22.21
CA TRP A 379 3.39 24.80 -22.34
C TRP A 379 2.86 26.17 -22.79
N ALA A 380 3.62 27.25 -22.61
CA ALA A 380 3.24 28.59 -23.02
C ALA A 380 3.61 28.90 -24.49
N SER A 381 4.29 27.98 -25.18
CA SER A 381 4.68 28.09 -26.60
C SER A 381 3.54 28.34 -27.58
N ILE A 382 2.30 28.02 -27.20
CA ILE A 382 1.10 28.24 -28.02
C ILE A 382 0.79 29.74 -28.12
N THR A 383 1.06 30.49 -27.05
CA THR A 383 0.68 31.90 -26.93
C THR A 383 1.88 32.85 -27.00
N ASP A 384 3.08 32.40 -26.63
CA ASP A 384 4.32 33.17 -26.75
C ASP A 384 5.41 32.37 -27.46
N LYS A 385 6.06 32.99 -28.46
CA LYS A 385 7.16 32.39 -29.22
C LYS A 385 8.49 32.39 -28.48
N HIS A 386 8.64 33.18 -27.40
CA HIS A 386 9.83 33.13 -26.54
C HIS A 386 9.96 31.76 -25.84
N ASN A 387 8.84 31.06 -25.70
CA ASN A 387 8.72 29.78 -25.02
C ASN A 387 8.93 28.58 -25.96
N ILE A 388 9.67 28.82 -27.04
CA ILE A 388 10.05 27.83 -28.05
C ILE A 388 11.58 27.77 -28.12
N VAL A 389 12.11 26.57 -27.97
CA VAL A 389 13.51 26.23 -28.22
C VAL A 389 13.88 26.66 -29.64
N ALA A 390 14.74 27.69 -29.74
CA ALA A 390 15.58 27.88 -30.92
C ALA A 390 16.47 26.64 -31.08
N THR A 391 16.89 26.29 -32.30
CA THR A 391 17.71 25.08 -32.55
C THR A 391 18.83 24.93 -31.51
N GLN A 392 18.75 23.87 -30.71
CA GLN A 392 19.72 23.52 -29.68
C GLN A 392 20.28 22.14 -29.97
N GLU A 393 21.57 21.97 -29.72
CA GLU A 393 22.31 20.74 -29.98
C GLU A 393 23.03 20.30 -28.71
N LEU A 394 22.96 19.00 -28.39
CA LEU A 394 23.77 18.37 -27.36
C LEU A 394 24.35 17.06 -27.88
N GLU A 395 25.57 16.77 -27.45
CA GLU A 395 26.24 15.51 -27.74
C GLU A 395 25.96 14.47 -26.66
N TYR A 396 25.89 13.20 -27.05
CA TYR A 396 25.84 12.06 -26.14
C TYR A 396 26.70 10.91 -26.66
N SER A 397 27.19 10.07 -25.76
CA SER A 397 28.04 8.92 -26.11
C SER A 397 27.21 7.72 -26.52
N SER A 398 27.73 6.96 -27.50
CA SER A 398 27.20 5.62 -27.81
C SER A 398 27.27 4.70 -26.59
N VAL A 399 26.41 3.69 -26.58
CA VAL A 399 26.29 2.69 -25.51
C VAL A 399 26.86 1.36 -25.98
N LYS A 400 27.71 0.75 -25.15
CA LYS A 400 28.08 -0.65 -25.31
C LYS A 400 26.92 -1.54 -24.87
N LEU A 401 26.27 -2.19 -25.84
CA LEU A 401 25.10 -3.02 -25.55
C LEU A 401 25.49 -4.33 -24.86
N LYS A 402 24.75 -4.69 -23.82
CA LYS A 402 24.82 -5.99 -23.17
C LYS A 402 24.02 -7.00 -23.98
N LYS A 403 24.67 -8.13 -24.29
CA LYS A 403 24.01 -9.27 -24.91
C LYS A 403 23.00 -9.88 -23.92
N PRO A 404 21.76 -10.20 -24.34
CA PRO A 404 20.80 -10.89 -23.49
C PRO A 404 21.30 -12.30 -23.11
N GLU A 405 21.18 -12.65 -21.83
CA GLU A 405 21.31 -14.01 -21.33
C GLU A 405 19.91 -14.56 -21.04
N VAL A 406 19.72 -15.88 -21.16
CA VAL A 406 18.45 -16.54 -20.90
C VAL A 406 18.59 -17.56 -19.77
N LYS A 407 17.59 -17.62 -18.90
CA LYS A 407 17.50 -18.61 -17.82
C LYS A 407 16.15 -19.31 -17.85
N LEU A 408 16.17 -20.60 -17.58
CA LEU A 408 15.00 -21.43 -17.30
C LEU A 408 14.91 -21.67 -15.80
N GLN A 409 13.73 -21.40 -15.26
CA GLN A 409 13.30 -21.74 -13.90
C GLN A 409 12.10 -22.69 -13.99
N CYS A 410 12.05 -23.65 -13.09
CA CYS A 410 10.88 -24.52 -12.90
C CYS A 410 10.10 -23.97 -11.70
N ASP A 411 8.84 -23.61 -11.94
CA ASP A 411 7.88 -23.26 -10.88
C ASP A 411 7.12 -24.52 -10.44
N SER A 412 6.84 -25.42 -11.39
CA SER A 412 6.30 -26.76 -11.17
C SER A 412 6.72 -27.70 -12.31
N PRO A 413 6.55 -29.04 -12.20
CA PRO A 413 6.97 -29.97 -13.25
C PRO A 413 6.36 -29.68 -14.63
N GLU A 414 5.21 -29.02 -14.71
CA GLU A 414 4.53 -28.70 -15.98
C GLU A 414 4.50 -27.21 -16.31
N GLN A 415 5.02 -26.35 -15.42
CA GLN A 415 5.13 -24.91 -15.62
C GLN A 415 6.57 -24.38 -15.42
N PHE A 416 7.08 -23.71 -16.46
CA PHE A 416 8.43 -23.19 -16.51
C PHE A 416 8.43 -21.69 -16.81
N ILE A 417 9.44 -20.98 -16.31
CA ILE A 417 9.68 -19.57 -16.62
C ILE A 417 10.97 -19.45 -17.40
N VAL A 418 10.87 -18.91 -18.61
CA VAL A 418 12.01 -18.42 -19.37
C VAL A 418 12.16 -16.93 -19.09
N LYS A 419 13.31 -16.53 -18.52
CA LYS A 419 13.62 -15.13 -18.24
C LYS A 419 14.88 -14.68 -18.95
N PHE A 420 14.81 -13.55 -19.63
CA PHE A 420 15.94 -12.88 -20.24
C PHE A 420 16.50 -11.80 -19.31
N THR A 421 17.81 -11.54 -19.38
CA THR A 421 18.43 -10.44 -18.61
C THR A 421 18.21 -9.08 -19.24
N GLU A 422 17.87 -9.05 -20.52
CA GLU A 422 17.70 -7.87 -21.35
C GLU A 422 16.55 -8.15 -22.33
N LYS A 423 15.92 -7.10 -22.86
CA LYS A 423 14.81 -7.22 -23.82
C LYS A 423 15.23 -8.00 -25.07
N VAL A 424 14.33 -8.85 -25.54
CA VAL A 424 14.53 -9.66 -26.76
C VAL A 424 13.39 -9.47 -27.75
N ASP A 425 13.70 -9.61 -29.03
CA ASP A 425 12.74 -9.64 -30.13
C ASP A 425 12.51 -11.10 -30.56
N LEU A 426 11.27 -11.57 -30.43
CA LEU A 426 10.82 -12.89 -30.89
C LEU A 426 10.07 -12.81 -32.24
N GLY A 427 9.98 -11.62 -32.85
CA GLY A 427 9.24 -11.33 -34.07
C GLY A 427 7.71 -11.33 -33.88
N ASP A 428 6.99 -11.14 -34.99
CA ASP A 428 5.53 -10.95 -35.01
C ASP A 428 4.71 -12.27 -34.95
N GLU A 429 5.28 -13.35 -34.38
CA GLU A 429 4.55 -14.61 -34.26
C GLU A 429 3.39 -14.44 -33.25
N LYS A 430 2.17 -14.69 -33.72
CA LYS A 430 0.96 -14.54 -32.89
C LYS A 430 0.83 -15.66 -31.88
N ASP A 431 1.29 -16.85 -32.25
CA ASP A 431 1.27 -18.04 -31.41
C ASP A 431 2.69 -18.33 -30.90
N LEU A 432 3.01 -17.74 -29.74
CA LEU A 432 4.33 -17.86 -29.12
C LEU A 432 4.72 -19.33 -28.85
N SER A 433 3.75 -20.25 -28.69
CA SER A 433 4.05 -21.68 -28.51
C SER A 433 4.82 -22.31 -29.66
N LYS A 434 4.85 -21.68 -30.85
CA LYS A 434 5.67 -22.11 -31.99
C LYS A 434 7.13 -21.64 -31.92
N ARG A 435 7.43 -20.66 -31.06
CA ARG A 435 8.78 -20.13 -30.86
C ARG A 435 9.55 -20.90 -29.79
N PHE A 436 8.85 -21.52 -28.86
CA PHE A 436 9.46 -22.27 -27.77
C PHE A 436 9.32 -23.77 -28.01
N THR A 437 10.31 -24.53 -27.57
CA THR A 437 10.27 -25.99 -27.59
C THR A 437 10.87 -26.52 -26.29
N VAL A 438 10.08 -27.24 -25.49
CA VAL A 438 10.59 -27.98 -24.33
C VAL A 438 11.25 -29.27 -24.84
N VAL A 439 12.54 -29.39 -24.59
CA VAL A 439 13.38 -30.49 -25.06
C VAL A 439 13.69 -31.42 -23.89
N VAL A 440 13.26 -32.67 -24.05
CA VAL A 440 13.53 -33.75 -23.10
C VAL A 440 14.71 -34.57 -23.60
N PRO A 441 15.83 -34.65 -22.86
CA PRO A 441 17.00 -35.40 -23.29
C PRO A 441 16.71 -36.90 -23.39
N ASN A 442 17.53 -37.60 -24.19
CA ASN A 442 17.56 -39.06 -24.17
C ASN A 442 18.99 -39.57 -23.92
N LYS A 443 19.28 -39.89 -22.67
CA LYS A 443 20.61 -40.35 -22.25
C LYS A 443 20.87 -41.85 -22.54
N THR A 444 19.86 -42.59 -23.01
CA THR A 444 20.01 -44.02 -23.34
C THR A 444 20.79 -44.26 -24.64
N ASN A 445 20.79 -43.28 -25.54
CA ASN A 445 21.40 -43.39 -26.87
C ASN A 445 22.94 -43.22 -26.87
N ASN A 446 23.60 -43.06 -25.70
CA ASN A 446 25.04 -42.83 -25.56
C ASN A 446 25.60 -41.67 -26.42
N SER A 447 24.74 -40.76 -26.89
CA SER A 447 25.13 -39.57 -27.66
C SER A 447 25.93 -38.60 -26.78
N LYS A 448 26.89 -37.90 -27.39
CA LYS A 448 27.60 -36.79 -26.72
C LYS A 448 26.69 -35.62 -26.37
N ASP A 449 25.61 -35.44 -27.15
CA ASP A 449 24.57 -34.46 -26.89
C ASP A 449 23.20 -35.18 -26.86
N PRO A 450 22.61 -35.39 -25.67
CA PRO A 450 21.31 -36.05 -25.54
C PRO A 450 20.12 -35.15 -25.92
N TYR A 451 20.36 -33.85 -26.21
CA TYR A 451 19.33 -32.88 -26.60
C TYR A 451 19.23 -32.70 -28.12
N ALA A 452 20.20 -33.22 -28.88
CA ALA A 452 20.27 -33.04 -30.32
C ALA A 452 19.01 -33.55 -31.05
N VAL A 453 18.65 -32.87 -32.14
CA VAL A 453 17.56 -33.28 -33.04
C VAL A 453 17.81 -34.71 -33.54
N GLY A 454 16.78 -35.57 -33.42
CA GLY A 454 16.87 -36.99 -33.77
C GLY A 454 17.47 -37.88 -32.68
N VAL A 455 18.02 -37.31 -31.60
CA VAL A 455 18.50 -38.04 -30.40
C VAL A 455 17.55 -37.86 -29.23
N ARG A 456 17.11 -36.62 -28.98
CA ARG A 456 16.20 -36.22 -27.88
C ARG A 456 14.96 -37.12 -27.79
N LYS A 457 14.46 -37.32 -26.58
CA LYS A 457 13.28 -38.17 -26.31
C LYS A 457 12.01 -37.50 -26.83
N PHE A 458 11.82 -36.24 -26.43
CA PHE A 458 10.67 -35.42 -26.84
C PHE A 458 11.10 -33.99 -27.20
N ALA A 459 10.26 -33.36 -28.02
CA ALA A 459 10.33 -31.95 -28.38
C ALA A 459 8.91 -31.41 -28.38
N LEU A 460 8.50 -30.79 -27.28
CA LEU A 460 7.14 -30.31 -27.07
C LEU A 460 7.06 -28.85 -27.53
N THR A 461 6.22 -28.57 -28.51
CA THR A 461 6.05 -27.25 -29.14
C THR A 461 4.64 -27.14 -29.72
N GLY A 462 4.19 -25.92 -30.03
CA GLY A 462 2.88 -25.69 -30.63
C GLY A 462 1.74 -26.11 -29.69
N ASP A 463 0.90 -27.04 -30.13
CA ASP A 463 -0.26 -27.53 -29.38
C ASP A 463 0.09 -28.27 -28.08
N LYS A 464 1.34 -28.67 -27.90
CA LYS A 464 1.83 -29.35 -26.68
C LYS A 464 2.22 -28.40 -25.54
N ILE A 465 2.31 -27.10 -25.81
CA ILE A 465 2.65 -26.09 -24.81
C ILE A 465 1.79 -24.84 -24.98
N HIS A 466 1.50 -24.15 -23.89
CA HIS A 466 1.00 -22.78 -23.90
C HIS A 466 2.11 -21.84 -23.46
N VAL A 467 2.27 -20.71 -24.16
CA VAL A 467 3.29 -19.71 -23.81
C VAL A 467 2.65 -18.35 -23.61
N THR A 468 2.85 -17.81 -22.40
CA THR A 468 2.27 -16.54 -21.99
C THR A 468 3.38 -15.55 -21.64
N PRO A 469 3.43 -14.35 -22.26
CA PRO A 469 4.40 -13.33 -21.89
C PRO A 469 4.07 -12.76 -20.52
N VAL A 470 5.10 -12.57 -19.69
CA VAL A 470 5.02 -12.03 -18.33
C VAL A 470 5.97 -10.85 -18.24
N GLY A 471 5.44 -9.63 -18.25
CA GLY A 471 6.26 -8.42 -18.37
C GLY A 471 6.93 -8.29 -19.76
N GLU A 472 8.09 -7.64 -19.83
CA GLU A 472 8.81 -7.39 -21.09
C GLU A 472 9.90 -8.42 -21.41
N ASP A 473 10.37 -9.19 -20.42
CA ASP A 473 11.58 -10.01 -20.49
C ASP A 473 11.38 -11.46 -19.98
N ALA A 474 10.15 -11.87 -19.65
CA ALA A 474 9.86 -13.23 -19.20
C ALA A 474 8.66 -13.86 -19.92
N TYR A 475 8.65 -15.19 -19.97
CA TYR A 475 7.64 -16.01 -20.62
C TYR A 475 7.37 -17.24 -19.76
N VAL A 476 6.11 -17.46 -19.40
CA VAL A 476 5.64 -18.69 -18.77
C VAL A 476 5.35 -19.70 -19.86
N ILE A 477 5.86 -20.92 -19.70
CA ILE A 477 5.61 -22.07 -20.56
C ILE A 477 4.88 -23.09 -19.71
N GLU A 478 3.71 -23.51 -20.18
CA GLU A 478 2.89 -24.51 -19.53
C GLU A 478 2.66 -25.68 -20.49
N LEU A 479 2.75 -26.91 -20.00
CA LEU A 479 2.43 -28.08 -20.81
C LEU A 479 0.92 -28.25 -20.94
N THR A 480 0.45 -28.66 -22.11
CA THR A 480 -0.99 -28.92 -22.33
C THR A 480 -1.39 -30.37 -22.02
N GLU A 481 -0.41 -31.24 -21.80
CA GLU A 481 -0.60 -32.65 -21.49
C GLU A 481 0.28 -33.03 -20.29
N ASP A 482 -0.32 -33.77 -19.35
CA ASP A 482 0.39 -34.31 -18.20
C ASP A 482 1.53 -35.25 -18.63
N TRP A 483 2.62 -35.23 -17.88
CA TRP A 483 3.80 -36.02 -18.20
C TRP A 483 3.55 -37.53 -18.31
N THR A 484 2.66 -38.10 -17.51
CA THR A 484 2.34 -39.53 -17.56
C THR A 484 1.76 -39.90 -18.92
N LYS A 485 0.98 -39.00 -19.54
CA LYS A 485 0.46 -39.17 -20.91
C LYS A 485 1.53 -39.00 -21.97
N ILE A 486 2.39 -37.99 -21.81
CA ILE A 486 3.51 -37.74 -22.73
C ILE A 486 4.43 -38.97 -22.79
N PHE A 487 4.76 -39.56 -21.64
CA PHE A 487 5.61 -40.74 -21.53
C PHE A 487 4.87 -42.06 -21.74
N ASN A 488 3.54 -42.06 -21.71
CA ASN A 488 2.72 -43.28 -21.66
C ASN A 488 3.19 -44.19 -20.53
N THR A 489 3.34 -43.60 -19.34
CA THR A 489 4.02 -44.19 -18.18
C THR A 489 3.40 -45.53 -17.82
N ASP A 490 2.09 -45.70 -17.97
CA ASP A 490 1.44 -46.96 -17.65
C ASP A 490 1.97 -48.14 -18.49
N LYS A 491 2.41 -47.89 -19.73
CA LYS A 491 3.03 -48.90 -20.61
C LYS A 491 4.55 -48.91 -20.54
N THR A 492 5.18 -47.74 -20.58
CA THR A 492 6.64 -47.61 -20.70
C THR A 492 7.35 -47.75 -19.36
N LYS A 493 6.66 -47.42 -18.26
CA LYS A 493 7.22 -47.22 -16.92
C LYS A 493 8.28 -46.11 -16.86
N GLU A 494 8.34 -45.27 -17.89
CA GLU A 494 9.23 -44.11 -17.97
C GLU A 494 8.49 -42.85 -17.50
N ASN A 495 9.23 -41.86 -16.99
CA ASN A 495 8.68 -40.60 -16.50
C ASN A 495 9.66 -39.41 -16.61
N TYR A 496 9.18 -38.18 -16.39
CA TYR A 496 9.96 -36.94 -16.53
C TYR A 496 11.09 -36.81 -15.50
N HIS A 497 10.91 -37.40 -14.33
CA HIS A 497 11.88 -37.35 -13.24
C HIS A 497 12.97 -38.43 -13.35
N ASP A 498 12.84 -39.39 -14.28
CA ASP A 498 13.84 -40.44 -14.51
C ASP A 498 15.19 -39.83 -14.91
N GLU A 499 16.29 -40.27 -14.30
CA GLU A 499 17.63 -39.73 -14.56
C GLU A 499 18.03 -39.76 -16.05
N LEU A 500 17.46 -40.70 -16.82
CA LEU A 500 17.68 -40.91 -18.26
C LEU A 500 17.03 -39.83 -19.14
N PHE A 501 15.96 -39.21 -18.68
CA PHE A 501 15.15 -38.23 -19.42
C PHE A 501 15.06 -36.86 -18.74
N ASN A 502 15.58 -36.75 -17.52
CA ASN A 502 15.61 -35.53 -16.71
C ASN A 502 16.75 -34.59 -17.09
N GLU A 503 16.71 -33.35 -16.58
CA GLU A 503 17.42 -32.16 -17.00
C GLU A 503 16.86 -31.61 -18.31
N ILE A 504 15.62 -31.11 -18.29
CA ILE A 504 15.00 -30.52 -19.48
C ILE A 504 15.64 -29.19 -19.86
N LYS A 505 15.51 -28.81 -21.13
CA LYS A 505 15.89 -27.48 -21.63
C LYS A 505 14.77 -26.92 -22.49
N VAL A 506 14.80 -25.60 -22.70
CA VAL A 506 13.95 -24.91 -23.66
C VAL A 506 14.80 -24.34 -24.79
N GLU A 507 14.42 -24.68 -26.03
CA GLU A 507 14.88 -24.07 -27.27
C GLU A 507 13.96 -22.91 -27.65
N ILE A 508 14.54 -21.79 -28.07
CA ILE A 508 13.81 -20.57 -28.47
C ILE A 508 14.26 -20.20 -29.87
N ASN A 509 13.33 -20.24 -30.82
CA ASN A 509 13.60 -20.09 -32.23
C ASN A 509 13.50 -18.61 -32.68
N GLY A 510 14.60 -18.10 -33.24
CA GLY A 510 14.63 -16.78 -33.87
C GLY A 510 14.63 -15.63 -32.86
N ALA A 511 15.08 -15.86 -31.63
CA ALA A 511 15.28 -14.82 -30.63
C ALA A 511 16.44 -13.90 -31.04
N LYS A 512 16.18 -12.59 -31.04
CA LYS A 512 17.15 -11.56 -31.41
C LYS A 512 17.32 -10.53 -30.30
N ASP A 513 18.51 -9.95 -30.21
CA ASP A 513 18.73 -8.78 -29.37
C ASP A 513 18.07 -7.53 -29.98
N ILE A 514 18.11 -6.41 -29.24
CA ILE A 514 17.53 -5.13 -29.67
C ILE A 514 18.20 -4.52 -30.92
N ILE A 515 19.34 -5.04 -31.37
CA ILE A 515 20.00 -4.67 -32.63
C ILE A 515 19.87 -5.75 -33.71
N GLY A 516 18.98 -6.73 -33.49
CA GLY A 516 18.60 -7.73 -34.48
C GLY A 516 19.62 -8.84 -34.69
N ASN A 517 20.64 -8.97 -33.84
CA ASN A 517 21.55 -10.10 -33.88
C ASN A 517 20.89 -11.31 -33.21
N ALA A 518 21.12 -12.51 -33.75
CA ALA A 518 20.60 -13.74 -33.16
C ALA A 518 21.23 -13.99 -31.76
N ILE A 519 20.39 -14.33 -30.79
CA ILE A 519 20.83 -14.74 -29.46
C ILE A 519 21.12 -16.23 -29.52
N GLU A 520 22.34 -16.60 -29.89
CA GLU A 520 22.75 -18.01 -29.99
C GLU A 520 23.58 -18.46 -28.79
N THR A 521 23.34 -19.71 -28.39
CA THR A 521 24.12 -20.48 -27.40
C THR A 521 24.59 -21.79 -28.04
N GLY A 522 25.52 -21.75 -29.00
CA GLY A 522 26.07 -22.96 -29.62
C GLY A 522 26.02 -22.99 -31.15
N THR A 523 25.71 -24.15 -31.74
CA THR A 523 26.10 -24.67 -33.08
C THR A 523 25.70 -23.89 -34.34
N GLY A 524 25.34 -22.60 -34.28
CA GLY A 524 25.09 -21.76 -35.45
C GLY A 524 23.74 -22.00 -36.15
N THR A 525 22.74 -22.48 -35.41
CA THR A 525 21.41 -22.86 -35.94
C THR A 525 20.33 -21.79 -35.73
N GLY A 526 20.66 -20.61 -35.19
CA GLY A 526 19.65 -19.58 -34.86
C GLY A 526 18.75 -19.91 -33.66
N ILE A 527 19.15 -20.89 -32.83
CA ILE A 527 18.42 -21.36 -31.65
C ILE A 527 19.10 -20.84 -30.38
N CYS A 528 18.31 -20.21 -29.52
CA CYS A 528 18.72 -19.89 -28.16
C CYS A 528 18.34 -21.04 -27.24
N LEU A 529 19.30 -21.65 -26.55
CA LEU A 529 19.09 -22.77 -25.64
C LEU A 529 19.30 -22.31 -24.20
N THR A 530 18.35 -22.64 -23.34
CA THR A 530 18.42 -22.34 -21.91
C THR A 530 19.36 -23.27 -21.15
N ASN A 531 19.65 -22.93 -19.88
CA ASN A 531 20.25 -23.86 -18.94
C ASN A 531 19.34 -25.08 -18.71
N GLY A 532 19.95 -26.21 -18.35
CA GLY A 532 19.21 -27.40 -17.94
C GLY A 532 18.52 -27.22 -16.58
N VAL A 533 17.28 -27.72 -16.47
CA VAL A 533 16.54 -27.78 -15.20
C VAL A 533 16.16 -29.22 -14.90
N LYS A 534 16.60 -29.71 -13.73
CA LYS A 534 16.24 -31.03 -13.25
C LYS A 534 14.87 -30.98 -12.59
N LEU A 535 13.95 -31.77 -13.09
CA LEU A 535 12.63 -31.99 -12.53
C LEU A 535 12.70 -33.09 -11.48
N THR A 536 11.87 -33.01 -10.46
CA THR A 536 11.76 -34.05 -9.43
C THR A 536 10.32 -34.50 -9.37
N GLU A 537 10.09 -35.76 -9.00
CA GLU A 537 8.74 -36.26 -8.77
C GLU A 537 8.04 -35.37 -7.73
N ASP A 538 6.87 -34.87 -8.11
CA ASP A 538 6.02 -34.09 -7.22
C ASP A 538 4.91 -34.95 -6.64
N VAL A 539 4.99 -35.13 -5.32
CA VAL A 539 4.07 -35.94 -4.50
C VAL A 539 3.39 -35.10 -3.42
N VAL A 540 3.57 -33.78 -3.45
CA VAL A 540 3.10 -32.86 -2.40
C VAL A 540 1.85 -32.16 -2.89
N SER A 541 0.74 -32.32 -2.16
CA SER A 541 -0.50 -31.63 -2.52
C SER A 541 -0.47 -30.14 -2.16
N PRO A 542 -1.19 -29.30 -2.93
CA PRO A 542 -1.25 -27.87 -2.72
C PRO A 542 -1.95 -27.45 -1.43
N LYS A 543 -1.62 -26.24 -0.98
CA LYS A 543 -2.02 -25.67 0.30
C LYS A 543 -2.30 -24.18 0.16
N ILE A 544 -3.38 -23.76 0.81
CA ILE A 544 -3.69 -22.34 0.98
C ILE A 544 -2.71 -21.75 2.01
N VAL A 545 -1.81 -20.88 1.56
CA VAL A 545 -0.84 -20.16 2.41
C VAL A 545 -1.41 -18.86 2.97
N LYS A 546 -2.39 -18.27 2.28
CA LYS A 546 -3.05 -17.03 2.69
C LYS A 546 -4.52 -17.07 2.30
N ALA A 547 -5.38 -16.54 3.16
CA ALA A 547 -6.78 -16.30 2.83
C ALA A 547 -7.22 -14.99 3.49
N GLU A 548 -7.81 -14.09 2.71
CA GLU A 548 -8.19 -12.74 3.15
C GLU A 548 -9.56 -12.37 2.62
N GLN A 549 -10.40 -11.81 3.49
CA GLN A 549 -11.65 -11.23 3.06
C GLN A 549 -11.40 -9.90 2.34
N THR A 550 -11.85 -9.78 1.10
CA THR A 550 -11.60 -8.60 0.26
C THR A 550 -12.72 -7.57 0.30
N THR A 551 -13.92 -7.97 0.75
CA THR A 551 -15.10 -7.10 0.81
C THR A 551 -15.96 -7.38 2.04
N LYS A 552 -16.76 -6.40 2.47
CA LYS A 552 -17.78 -6.59 3.52
C LYS A 552 -18.93 -7.52 3.10
N THR A 553 -18.97 -7.96 1.84
CA THR A 553 -19.95 -8.91 1.29
C THR A 553 -19.51 -10.38 1.42
N GLY A 554 -18.31 -10.63 1.94
CA GLY A 554 -17.79 -11.97 2.21
C GLY A 554 -16.95 -12.59 1.11
N ASN A 555 -16.46 -11.81 0.14
CA ASN A 555 -15.54 -12.33 -0.87
C ASN A 555 -14.20 -12.69 -0.20
N VAL A 556 -13.64 -13.86 -0.53
CA VAL A 556 -12.39 -14.36 0.05
C VAL A 556 -11.37 -14.59 -1.05
N LYS A 557 -10.23 -13.90 -0.96
CA LYS A 557 -9.05 -14.12 -1.78
C LYS A 557 -8.19 -15.20 -1.14
N ILE A 558 -7.94 -16.29 -1.84
CA ILE A 558 -7.05 -17.38 -1.41
C ILE A 558 -5.76 -17.34 -2.21
N THR A 559 -4.63 -17.62 -1.55
CA THR A 559 -3.31 -17.76 -2.16
C THR A 559 -2.76 -19.14 -1.86
N MET A 560 -2.31 -19.84 -2.89
CA MET A 560 -1.72 -21.17 -2.87
C MET A 560 -0.19 -21.10 -2.72
N ASN A 561 0.44 -22.19 -2.27
CA ASN A 561 1.91 -22.30 -2.20
C ASN A 561 2.57 -22.56 -3.56
N GLU A 562 1.81 -23.03 -4.54
CA GLU A 562 2.27 -23.47 -5.86
C GLU A 562 1.16 -23.27 -6.89
N PRO A 563 1.46 -23.39 -8.20
CA PRO A 563 0.46 -23.30 -9.26
C PRO A 563 -0.61 -24.39 -9.09
N VAL A 564 -1.88 -24.05 -9.34
CA VAL A 564 -3.01 -24.99 -9.23
C VAL A 564 -3.94 -24.92 -10.43
N GLN A 565 -4.70 -25.99 -10.65
CA GLN A 565 -5.68 -26.08 -11.73
C GLN A 565 -7.07 -25.66 -11.25
N PHE A 566 -7.70 -24.73 -11.99
CA PHE A 566 -9.11 -24.37 -11.81
C PHE A 566 -9.95 -24.77 -13.04
N VAL A 567 -10.93 -25.64 -12.82
CA VAL A 567 -11.90 -26.08 -13.84
C VAL A 567 -13.32 -25.63 -13.47
N ASP A 568 -14.14 -25.35 -14.47
CA ASP A 568 -15.55 -24.99 -14.31
C ASP A 568 -16.45 -26.20 -13.96
N ARG A 569 -17.73 -25.95 -13.68
CA ARG A 569 -18.71 -26.99 -13.30
C ARG A 569 -19.05 -27.98 -14.44
N LEU A 570 -18.66 -27.68 -15.68
CA LEU A 570 -18.80 -28.57 -16.84
C LEU A 570 -17.51 -29.39 -17.08
N GLY A 571 -16.44 -29.08 -16.34
CA GLY A 571 -15.11 -29.63 -16.50
C GLY A 571 -14.31 -28.97 -17.63
N ASN A 572 -14.70 -27.76 -18.05
CA ASN A 572 -13.89 -26.96 -18.95
C ASN A 572 -12.88 -26.16 -18.11
N HIS A 573 -11.67 -26.05 -18.62
CA HIS A 573 -10.59 -25.29 -17.99
C HIS A 573 -10.94 -23.80 -17.90
N MET A 574 -10.76 -23.20 -16.72
CA MET A 574 -10.90 -21.75 -16.54
C MET A 574 -9.60 -20.99 -16.85
N ASP A 575 -8.46 -21.66 -16.72
CA ASP A 575 -7.15 -21.26 -17.26
C ASP A 575 -6.52 -22.48 -17.95
N SER A 576 -5.80 -22.26 -19.05
CA SER A 576 -5.06 -23.17 -19.96
C SER A 576 -5.51 -24.66 -20.10
N GLN A 577 -5.45 -25.21 -21.31
CA GLN A 577 -5.87 -26.61 -21.55
C GLN A 577 -4.84 -27.58 -20.93
N VAL A 578 -5.10 -28.11 -19.72
CA VAL A 578 -4.27 -29.17 -19.12
C VAL A 578 -5.04 -30.49 -19.06
N THR A 579 -4.39 -31.60 -19.35
CA THR A 579 -5.04 -32.91 -19.47
C THR A 579 -4.80 -33.74 -18.19
N PRO A 580 -5.82 -34.39 -17.57
CA PRO A 580 -5.63 -35.15 -16.33
C PRO A 580 -4.55 -36.23 -16.44
N SER A 581 -3.86 -36.55 -15.34
CA SER A 581 -2.87 -37.63 -15.30
C SER A 581 -3.49 -39.00 -15.62
N GLU A 582 -2.69 -39.96 -16.09
CA GLU A 582 -3.17 -41.33 -16.33
C GLU A 582 -3.83 -41.92 -15.07
N GLN A 583 -3.36 -41.57 -13.86
CA GLN A 583 -3.98 -42.03 -12.61
C GLN A 583 -5.33 -41.37 -12.32
N GLN A 584 -5.48 -40.09 -12.65
CA GLN A 584 -6.75 -39.36 -12.52
C GLN A 584 -7.81 -39.89 -13.50
N GLU A 585 -7.41 -40.48 -14.63
CA GLU A 585 -8.36 -41.10 -15.56
C GLU A 585 -9.05 -42.36 -14.99
N PHE A 586 -8.44 -43.03 -14.01
CA PHE A 586 -8.97 -44.27 -13.44
C PHE A 586 -9.68 -44.12 -12.08
N LYS A 587 -9.49 -43.00 -11.37
CA LYS A 587 -10.14 -42.73 -10.07
C LYS A 587 -11.30 -41.74 -10.22
N ALA A 588 -12.51 -42.23 -10.40
CA ALA A 588 -13.72 -41.43 -10.26
C ALA A 588 -14.82 -42.23 -9.57
N ASP A 589 -15.50 -41.60 -8.62
CA ASP A 589 -16.61 -42.22 -7.86
C ASP A 589 -17.87 -42.40 -8.74
N THR A 590 -17.93 -41.72 -9.89
CA THR A 590 -19.03 -41.82 -10.86
C THR A 590 -18.54 -41.91 -12.31
N GLU A 591 -19.29 -42.59 -13.19
CA GLU A 591 -18.94 -42.69 -14.62
C GLU A 591 -18.88 -41.33 -15.35
N LYS A 592 -19.51 -40.28 -14.79
CA LYS A 592 -19.49 -38.92 -15.37
C LYS A 592 -18.23 -38.11 -15.02
N GLU A 593 -17.49 -38.54 -14.00
CA GLU A 593 -16.25 -37.89 -13.52
C GLU A 593 -14.99 -38.62 -13.95
N LYS A 594 -15.14 -39.81 -14.56
CA LYS A 594 -14.03 -40.62 -15.07
C LYS A 594 -13.30 -39.88 -16.20
N GLY A 595 -12.00 -39.66 -16.03
CA GLY A 595 -11.19 -38.92 -17.01
C GLY A 595 -11.13 -37.40 -16.84
N LYS A 596 -11.51 -36.85 -15.67
CA LYS A 596 -11.51 -35.39 -15.43
C LYS A 596 -10.67 -35.00 -14.20
N VAL A 597 -10.04 -33.83 -14.26
CA VAL A 597 -9.41 -33.18 -13.10
C VAL A 597 -10.51 -32.87 -12.06
N PRO A 598 -10.28 -33.11 -10.75
CA PRO A 598 -11.24 -32.77 -9.70
C PRO A 598 -11.71 -31.30 -9.78
N THR A 599 -13.01 -31.06 -9.83
CA THR A 599 -13.56 -29.70 -9.81
C THR A 599 -13.49 -29.11 -8.41
N ALA A 600 -12.80 -27.98 -8.26
CA ALA A 600 -12.76 -27.23 -7.01
C ALA A 600 -14.17 -26.83 -6.56
N THR A 601 -14.46 -27.01 -5.26
CA THR A 601 -15.75 -26.60 -4.68
C THR A 601 -15.55 -25.62 -3.53
N PHE A 602 -16.48 -24.66 -3.46
CA PHE A 602 -16.49 -23.57 -2.50
C PHE A 602 -17.87 -23.49 -1.86
N GLU A 603 -17.93 -23.57 -0.53
CA GLU A 603 -19.19 -23.50 0.21
C GLU A 603 -19.07 -22.56 1.40
N TYR A 604 -19.89 -21.51 1.40
CA TYR A 604 -20.08 -20.65 2.55
C TYR A 604 -21.07 -21.31 3.52
N VAL A 605 -20.65 -21.49 4.76
CA VAL A 605 -21.42 -22.14 5.83
C VAL A 605 -21.62 -21.16 6.97
N GLN A 606 -22.87 -20.90 7.32
CA GLN A 606 -23.17 -20.03 8.46
C GLN A 606 -22.88 -20.77 9.77
N VAL A 607 -22.09 -20.14 10.63
CA VAL A 607 -21.69 -20.68 11.93
C VAL A 607 -22.53 -20.08 13.04
N LYS A 608 -22.76 -18.77 12.98
CA LYS A 608 -23.63 -18.04 13.91
C LYS A 608 -24.58 -17.12 13.16
N ASP A 609 -25.76 -16.92 13.73
CA ASP A 609 -26.71 -15.91 13.27
C ASP A 609 -26.26 -14.49 13.69
N ALA A 610 -27.07 -13.50 13.34
CA ALA A 610 -26.85 -12.10 13.70
C ALA A 610 -26.87 -11.85 15.22
N GLU A 611 -27.46 -12.77 15.98
CA GLU A 611 -27.54 -12.74 17.43
C GLU A 611 -26.31 -13.39 18.11
N GLY A 612 -25.39 -13.94 17.33
CA GLY A 612 -24.24 -14.70 17.85
C GLY A 612 -24.63 -16.09 18.38
N ASN A 613 -25.85 -16.55 18.12
CA ASN A 613 -26.26 -17.92 18.46
C ASN A 613 -25.78 -18.88 17.38
N LYS A 614 -25.48 -20.11 17.79
CA LYS A 614 -25.12 -21.18 16.86
C LYS A 614 -26.32 -21.51 15.97
N VAL A 615 -26.13 -21.46 14.65
CA VAL A 615 -27.18 -21.85 13.69
C VAL A 615 -27.34 -23.37 13.71
N THR A 616 -28.54 -23.86 14.05
CA THR A 616 -28.86 -25.30 14.06
C THR A 616 -29.36 -25.79 12.70
N ASP A 617 -30.00 -24.92 11.92
CA ASP A 617 -30.41 -25.17 10.53
C ASP A 617 -29.34 -24.63 9.57
N ILE A 618 -28.29 -25.42 9.35
CA ILE A 618 -27.12 -25.01 8.56
C ILE A 618 -27.55 -24.65 7.12
N ARG A 619 -27.55 -23.36 6.80
CA ARG A 619 -27.67 -22.88 5.42
C ARG A 619 -26.28 -22.83 4.79
N THR A 620 -26.15 -23.45 3.62
CA THR A 620 -24.94 -23.38 2.80
C THR A 620 -25.19 -22.56 1.54
N ILE A 621 -24.31 -21.61 1.26
CA ILE A 621 -24.33 -20.81 0.03
C ILE A 621 -23.15 -21.23 -0.84
N PRO A 622 -23.36 -21.68 -2.09
CA PRO A 622 -22.25 -21.99 -2.98
C PRO A 622 -21.38 -20.77 -3.24
N GLY A 623 -20.06 -20.95 -3.30
CA GLY A 623 -19.11 -19.98 -3.81
C GLY A 623 -18.84 -20.18 -5.30
N VAL A 624 -18.45 -19.11 -5.98
CA VAL A 624 -17.98 -19.09 -7.36
C VAL A 624 -16.67 -18.32 -7.45
N ILE A 625 -15.78 -18.71 -8.36
CA ILE A 625 -14.56 -17.95 -8.64
C ILE A 625 -14.99 -16.65 -9.35
N GLU A 626 -14.70 -15.51 -8.74
CA GLU A 626 -14.92 -14.18 -9.32
C GLU A 626 -13.76 -13.76 -10.21
N SER A 627 -12.53 -14.06 -9.79
CA SER A 627 -11.32 -13.78 -10.55
C SER A 627 -10.20 -14.75 -10.20
N LEU A 628 -9.31 -14.97 -11.17
CA LEU A 628 -8.02 -15.64 -11.01
C LEU A 628 -6.90 -14.60 -11.12
N ASN A 629 -5.82 -14.82 -10.39
CA ASN A 629 -4.52 -14.17 -10.55
C ASN A 629 -4.47 -12.64 -10.33
N ASP A 630 -5.16 -12.17 -9.28
CA ASP A 630 -5.10 -10.79 -8.79
C ASP A 630 -3.81 -10.49 -7.98
N TYR A 631 -2.64 -10.90 -8.45
CA TYR A 631 -1.37 -10.57 -7.79
C TYR A 631 -0.64 -9.44 -8.54
N ASP A 632 -1.02 -8.19 -8.22
CA ASP A 632 -0.37 -6.99 -8.73
C ASP A 632 0.94 -6.71 -7.95
N LEU A 633 2.00 -7.46 -8.25
CA LEU A 633 3.39 -7.11 -7.91
C LEU A 633 4.26 -7.10 -9.17
N GLY A 634 3.89 -6.28 -10.16
CA GLY A 634 4.80 -5.90 -11.25
C GLY A 634 4.78 -6.78 -12.50
N GLY A 635 3.58 -7.17 -12.96
CA GLY A 635 3.37 -7.72 -14.30
C GLY A 635 3.22 -9.25 -14.38
N ASP A 636 2.92 -9.92 -13.27
CA ASP A 636 2.89 -11.39 -13.16
C ASP A 636 1.51 -11.93 -12.78
N SER A 637 0.53 -11.65 -13.65
CA SER A 637 -0.89 -12.01 -13.48
C SER A 637 -1.28 -13.34 -14.14
N THR A 638 -0.31 -14.19 -14.49
CA THR A 638 -0.56 -15.42 -15.31
C THR A 638 -0.24 -16.70 -14.54
N ARG A 639 0.06 -16.60 -13.25
CA ARG A 639 0.43 -17.75 -12.43
C ARG A 639 -0.72 -18.08 -11.50
N ASP A 640 -1.25 -19.30 -11.61
CA ASP A 640 -2.42 -19.83 -10.89
C ASP A 640 -2.21 -20.05 -9.39
N PHE A 641 -1.76 -19.01 -8.70
CA PHE A 641 -1.55 -19.03 -7.26
C PHE A 641 -2.73 -18.43 -6.51
N VAL A 642 -3.59 -17.64 -7.17
CA VAL A 642 -4.55 -16.77 -6.48
C VAL A 642 -5.94 -16.88 -7.10
N ALA A 643 -6.94 -17.09 -6.25
CA ALA A 643 -8.35 -17.04 -6.65
C ALA A 643 -9.16 -16.18 -5.69
N THR A 644 -10.06 -15.36 -6.21
CA THR A 644 -11.07 -14.64 -5.42
C THR A 644 -12.38 -15.39 -5.49
N ILE A 645 -12.86 -15.88 -4.35
CA ILE A 645 -14.10 -16.65 -4.24
C ILE A 645 -15.20 -15.73 -3.74
N LYS A 646 -16.28 -15.63 -4.51
CA LYS A 646 -17.46 -14.83 -4.18
C LYS A 646 -18.64 -15.74 -3.82
N PRO A 647 -19.46 -15.40 -2.81
CA PRO A 647 -20.70 -16.13 -2.57
C PRO A 647 -21.69 -15.93 -3.73
N GLN A 648 -22.30 -17.02 -4.21
CA GLN A 648 -23.23 -17.00 -5.35
C GLN A 648 -24.49 -16.18 -5.04
N THR A 649 -24.87 -16.09 -3.78
CA THR A 649 -25.94 -15.23 -3.26
C THR A 649 -25.45 -14.44 -2.06
N GLU A 650 -26.07 -13.30 -1.77
CA GLU A 650 -25.74 -12.48 -0.60
C GLU A 650 -25.79 -13.32 0.70
N LEU A 651 -24.74 -13.20 1.52
CA LEU A 651 -24.66 -13.89 2.81
C LEU A 651 -25.55 -13.17 3.82
N ALA A 652 -26.28 -13.94 4.65
CA ALA A 652 -27.02 -13.38 5.78
C ALA A 652 -26.07 -12.90 6.89
N PHE A 653 -26.54 -12.09 7.83
CA PHE A 653 -25.69 -11.62 8.92
C PHE A 653 -25.26 -12.72 9.89
N GLY A 654 -24.07 -12.53 10.45
CA GLY A 654 -23.46 -13.43 11.42
C GLY A 654 -22.08 -13.93 10.99
N GLU A 655 -21.55 -14.90 11.73
CA GLU A 655 -20.24 -15.49 11.44
C GLU A 655 -20.36 -16.58 10.38
N TRP A 656 -19.51 -16.51 9.34
CA TRP A 656 -19.46 -17.49 8.26
C TRP A 656 -18.09 -18.17 8.18
N LYS A 657 -18.08 -19.33 7.52
CA LYS A 657 -16.85 -20.01 7.11
C LYS A 657 -16.95 -20.35 5.63
N LEU A 658 -15.82 -20.25 4.94
CA LEU A 658 -15.66 -20.76 3.58
C LEU A 658 -14.99 -22.14 3.64
N VAL A 659 -15.64 -23.16 3.10
CA VAL A 659 -15.08 -24.50 2.94
C VAL A 659 -14.60 -24.65 1.50
N VAL A 660 -13.32 -24.96 1.35
CA VAL A 660 -12.61 -25.12 0.07
C VAL A 660 -12.18 -26.58 -0.07
N ARG A 661 -12.49 -27.20 -1.22
CA ARG A 661 -12.14 -28.60 -1.50
C ARG A 661 -11.70 -28.78 -2.95
N SER A 662 -11.00 -29.88 -3.20
CA SER A 662 -10.75 -30.42 -4.54
C SER A 662 -9.96 -29.50 -5.48
N ILE A 663 -9.09 -28.64 -4.93
CA ILE A 663 -8.09 -27.91 -5.74
C ILE A 663 -6.91 -28.86 -5.96
N SER A 664 -6.53 -29.08 -7.22
CA SER A 664 -5.37 -29.91 -7.59
C SER A 664 -4.25 -29.03 -8.13
N ASP A 665 -3.01 -29.45 -7.94
CA ASP A 665 -1.86 -28.87 -8.64
C ASP A 665 -1.86 -29.30 -10.12
N ASP A 666 -0.82 -28.90 -10.85
CA ASP A 666 -0.65 -29.19 -12.27
C ASP A 666 -0.38 -30.67 -12.57
N VAL A 667 0.33 -31.38 -11.67
CA VAL A 667 0.60 -32.83 -11.78
C VAL A 667 -0.52 -33.73 -11.24
N GLY A 668 -1.56 -33.13 -10.67
CA GLY A 668 -2.79 -33.79 -10.25
C GLY A 668 -2.89 -34.22 -8.78
N ASN A 669 -1.99 -33.80 -7.89
CA ASN A 669 -2.18 -33.95 -6.44
C ASN A 669 -3.27 -32.99 -5.94
N THR A 670 -4.27 -33.52 -5.24
CA THR A 670 -5.41 -32.73 -4.75
C THR A 670 -5.26 -32.37 -3.28
N MET A 671 -5.48 -31.09 -2.94
CA MET A 671 -5.47 -30.64 -1.55
C MET A 671 -6.58 -31.28 -0.70
N THR A 672 -6.29 -31.48 0.58
CA THR A 672 -7.32 -31.85 1.56
C THR A 672 -8.28 -30.68 1.81
N THR A 673 -9.53 -30.97 2.23
CA THR A 673 -10.53 -29.94 2.57
C THR A 673 -9.99 -28.93 3.59
N LYS A 674 -10.13 -27.64 3.29
CA LYS A 674 -9.73 -26.53 4.17
C LYS A 674 -10.94 -25.66 4.51
N THR A 675 -10.99 -25.19 5.75
CA THR A 675 -12.00 -24.21 6.20
C THR A 675 -11.31 -22.90 6.56
N ILE A 676 -11.85 -21.82 6.04
CA ILE A 676 -11.38 -20.44 6.22
C ILE A 676 -12.46 -19.68 6.99
N GLY A 677 -12.07 -18.92 8.02
CA GLY A 677 -12.99 -18.01 8.69
C GLY A 677 -13.33 -16.84 7.77
N VAL A 678 -14.61 -16.50 7.69
CA VAL A 678 -15.07 -15.26 7.08
C VAL A 678 -15.48 -14.35 8.23
N ASP A 679 -14.93 -13.15 8.29
CA ASP A 679 -15.26 -12.21 9.35
C ASP A 679 -16.76 -11.88 9.32
N GLU A 680 -17.28 -11.37 10.43
CA GLU A 680 -18.71 -11.13 10.62
C GLU A 680 -19.28 -10.32 9.45
N ILE A 681 -20.23 -10.93 8.72
CA ILE A 681 -20.98 -10.27 7.67
C ILE A 681 -21.99 -9.39 8.40
N GLY A 682 -21.91 -8.07 8.20
CA GLY A 682 -22.68 -7.05 8.94
C GLY A 682 -21.92 -6.49 10.14
N GLY A 683 -21.87 -5.16 10.27
CA GLY A 683 -21.14 -4.49 11.37
C GLY A 683 -21.95 -4.40 12.67
N LYS A 684 -21.26 -4.23 13.81
CA LYS A 684 -21.89 -3.87 15.09
C LYS A 684 -22.58 -2.51 15.00
N ALA A 685 -23.82 -2.42 15.48
CA ALA A 685 -24.63 -1.19 15.47
C ALA A 685 -23.96 0.02 16.16
N SER A 686 -23.06 -0.21 17.12
CA SER A 686 -22.35 0.84 17.86
C SER A 686 -21.45 1.74 17.00
N GLU A 687 -21.11 1.33 15.78
CA GLU A 687 -20.35 2.18 14.84
C GLU A 687 -21.26 3.04 13.95
N LEU A 688 -22.57 2.78 13.90
CA LEU A 688 -23.52 3.35 12.94
C LEU A 688 -24.70 4.13 13.58
N ILE A 689 -25.03 3.89 14.85
CA ILE A 689 -26.21 4.45 15.53
C ILE A 689 -25.86 4.95 16.94
N LYS A 690 -26.39 6.13 17.30
CA LYS A 690 -26.49 6.60 18.69
C LYS A 690 -27.96 6.85 19.01
N VAL A 691 -28.51 6.13 20.00
CA VAL A 691 -29.80 6.52 20.60
C VAL A 691 -29.53 7.73 21.49
N VAL A 692 -30.15 8.87 21.17
CA VAL A 692 -29.85 10.15 21.85
C VAL A 692 -30.46 10.14 23.25
N LYS A 693 -29.62 10.33 24.27
CA LYS A 693 -30.04 10.65 25.65
C LYS A 693 -30.27 12.16 25.73
N GLU A 694 -31.39 12.61 26.27
CA GLU A 694 -31.65 14.03 26.48
C GLU A 694 -30.71 14.62 27.53
N GLU A 695 -29.97 15.67 27.16
CA GLU A 695 -29.43 16.66 28.09
C GLU A 695 -30.22 17.96 27.87
N HIS A 696 -31.13 18.30 28.77
CA HIS A 696 -31.73 19.64 28.80
C HIS A 696 -30.72 20.62 29.43
N LYS A 697 -30.19 21.55 28.63
CA LYS A 697 -29.47 22.73 29.12
C LYS A 697 -30.44 23.92 29.20
N GLU A 698 -30.71 24.39 30.41
CA GLU A 698 -31.45 25.63 30.65
C GLU A 698 -30.69 26.85 30.08
N GLU A 699 -31.35 27.62 29.22
CA GLU A 699 -30.97 29.01 28.92
C GLU A 699 -31.67 29.93 29.93
N VAL A 700 -30.89 30.54 30.81
CA VAL A 700 -31.31 31.64 31.69
C VAL A 700 -31.63 32.87 30.85
N LYS A 701 -32.87 33.37 30.91
CA LYS A 701 -33.20 34.77 30.57
C LYS A 701 -33.71 35.49 31.82
N GLU A 702 -33.00 36.53 32.23
CA GLU A 702 -33.43 37.48 33.26
C GLU A 702 -34.78 38.12 32.89
N THR A 703 -35.78 38.02 33.79
CA THR A 703 -36.11 39.14 34.70
C THR A 703 -37.27 38.80 35.66
N LYS A 704 -36.97 39.10 36.95
CA LYS A 704 -37.84 39.50 38.07
C LYS A 704 -38.63 38.48 38.91
N GLU A 705 -38.11 38.39 40.15
CA GLU A 705 -38.70 38.09 41.47
C GLU A 705 -38.58 36.64 41.99
N ILE A 706 -37.66 36.50 42.96
CA ILE A 706 -37.26 35.31 43.75
C ILE A 706 -37.84 35.48 45.18
N PRO A 707 -38.19 34.41 45.91
CA PRO A 707 -37.27 33.83 46.92
C PRO A 707 -37.38 32.28 47.00
N LEU A 708 -36.39 31.45 47.39
CA LEU A 708 -34.97 31.55 47.73
C LEU A 708 -34.48 30.08 47.89
N GLU A 709 -33.38 29.69 47.21
CA GLU A 709 -32.25 28.84 47.69
C GLU A 709 -32.50 27.38 48.20
N LEU A 710 -31.71 26.33 47.90
CA LEU A 710 -30.26 26.20 47.67
C LEU A 710 -29.88 24.94 46.85
N GLU A 711 -28.86 25.12 45.99
CA GLU A 711 -27.68 24.27 45.70
C GLU A 711 -27.73 22.73 45.64
N GLY A 712 -27.38 22.22 44.44
CA GLY A 712 -26.43 21.10 44.26
C GLY A 712 -27.02 19.71 44.05
N ILE A 713 -26.73 19.11 42.88
CA ILE A 713 -25.95 17.85 42.72
C ILE A 713 -26.03 17.33 41.28
N ASP A 714 -24.91 16.73 40.88
CA ASP A 714 -24.46 16.26 39.59
C ASP A 714 -25.40 15.42 38.72
N ALA A 715 -25.18 15.59 37.42
CA ALA A 715 -25.75 14.88 36.31
C ALA A 715 -25.39 13.38 36.33
N HIS A 716 -26.40 12.51 36.51
CA HIS A 716 -26.36 11.13 36.03
C HIS A 716 -27.79 10.58 35.78
N HIS A 717 -28.07 10.23 34.51
CA HIS A 717 -29.04 9.24 33.96
C HIS A 717 -30.22 9.71 33.07
N ASP A 718 -30.06 9.46 31.77
CA ASP A 718 -30.90 8.77 30.75
C ASP A 718 -32.39 9.12 30.50
N VAL A 719 -32.65 9.61 29.26
CA VAL A 719 -33.87 9.60 28.39
C VAL A 719 -35.21 9.99 29.04
N SER A 720 -35.82 11.11 28.61
CA SER A 720 -37.17 11.51 29.07
C SER A 720 -38.29 11.08 28.08
N ILE A 721 -39.39 10.58 28.64
CA ILE A 721 -40.68 10.37 27.97
C ILE A 721 -41.55 11.60 28.30
N TYR A 722 -42.08 12.29 27.29
CA TYR A 722 -43.01 13.41 27.48
C TYR A 722 -44.45 12.91 27.54
N HIS A 723 -45.15 13.07 28.66
CA HIS A 723 -46.62 13.14 28.65
C HIS A 723 -47.03 14.59 28.39
N GLY A 724 -47.18 14.92 27.10
CA GLY A 724 -47.55 16.26 26.64
C GLY A 724 -48.75 16.22 25.70
N LYS A 725 -49.95 16.19 26.28
CA LYS A 725 -51.27 16.49 25.67
C LYS A 725 -51.90 15.54 24.62
N ASP A 726 -51.19 14.63 23.94
CA ASP A 726 -51.81 13.67 22.98
C ASP A 726 -51.18 12.24 23.06
N ASP A 727 -51.99 11.20 23.29
CA ASP A 727 -51.69 9.78 23.55
C ASP A 727 -50.75 9.03 22.53
N CYS A 728 -49.41 9.00 22.71
CA CYS A 728 -48.48 8.19 21.88
C CYS A 728 -47.11 7.87 22.53
N ASP A 729 -46.46 6.77 22.10
CA ASP A 729 -45.10 6.36 22.51
C ASP A 729 -44.05 6.84 21.49
N ILE A 730 -42.87 7.33 21.90
CA ILE A 730 -41.88 7.93 20.98
C ILE A 730 -40.49 7.25 21.10
N ILE A 731 -39.84 6.97 19.96
CA ILE A 731 -38.47 6.47 19.86
C ILE A 731 -37.64 7.40 18.96
N HIS A 732 -36.55 7.95 19.51
CA HIS A 732 -35.58 8.78 18.79
C HIS A 732 -34.36 7.98 18.31
N ILE A 733 -34.02 8.11 17.03
CA ILE A 733 -32.90 7.39 16.41
C ILE A 733 -31.99 8.40 15.70
N LYS A 734 -30.69 8.40 16.04
CA LYS A 734 -29.66 9.15 15.32
C LYS A 734 -28.63 8.22 14.69
N PHE A 735 -28.44 8.38 13.38
CA PHE A 735 -27.49 7.66 12.55
C PHE A 735 -26.17 8.45 12.46
N ASN A 736 -25.08 7.77 12.10
CA ASN A 736 -23.76 8.41 11.90
C ASN A 736 -23.59 9.05 10.51
N LYS A 737 -24.58 8.94 9.64
CA LYS A 737 -24.60 9.50 8.28
C LYS A 737 -26.03 9.86 7.87
N ASN A 738 -26.15 10.72 6.87
CA ASN A 738 -27.44 11.09 6.30
C ASN A 738 -28.13 9.88 5.66
N MET A 739 -29.45 9.78 5.83
CA MET A 739 -30.23 8.62 5.40
C MET A 739 -31.17 8.92 4.23
N SER A 740 -31.46 7.89 3.43
CA SER A 740 -32.42 7.96 2.34
C SER A 740 -33.85 8.07 2.86
N LEU A 741 -34.62 9.01 2.31
CA LEU A 741 -36.02 9.24 2.67
C LEU A 741 -37.01 8.68 1.63
N VAL A 742 -36.53 8.05 0.56
CA VAL A 742 -37.34 7.62 -0.59
C VAL A 742 -37.15 6.14 -0.91
N GLY A 743 -38.19 5.52 -1.48
CA GLY A 743 -38.20 4.11 -1.88
C GLY A 743 -38.39 3.13 -0.71
N SER A 744 -38.42 1.83 -1.02
CA SER A 744 -38.59 0.75 -0.03
C SER A 744 -37.47 0.67 1.00
N ASN A 745 -36.30 1.26 0.71
CA ASN A 745 -35.12 1.28 1.57
C ASN A 745 -34.98 2.61 2.33
N SER A 746 -36.09 3.33 2.48
CA SER A 746 -36.15 4.59 3.21
C SER A 746 -36.14 4.36 4.73
N VAL A 747 -35.53 5.27 5.49
CA VAL A 747 -35.70 5.32 6.96
C VAL A 747 -37.12 5.75 7.38
N LEU A 748 -37.97 6.19 6.46
CA LEU A 748 -39.37 6.50 6.73
C LEU A 748 -40.31 5.31 6.47
N GLU A 749 -39.77 4.19 5.94
CA GLU A 749 -40.56 3.01 5.62
C GLU A 749 -40.76 2.14 6.87
N LYS A 750 -42.02 1.95 7.29
CA LYS A 750 -42.35 1.22 8.53
C LYS A 750 -41.89 -0.23 8.52
N ASN A 751 -41.91 -0.88 7.35
CA ASN A 751 -41.47 -2.27 7.19
C ASN A 751 -39.98 -2.49 7.51
N ASN A 752 -39.20 -1.41 7.56
CA ASN A 752 -37.78 -1.44 7.87
C ASN A 752 -37.50 -1.50 9.38
N TYR A 753 -38.53 -1.50 10.23
CA TYR A 753 -38.39 -1.49 11.69
C TYR A 753 -39.14 -2.66 12.34
N ARG A 754 -38.49 -3.28 13.32
CA ARG A 754 -39.09 -4.28 14.22
C ARG A 754 -38.79 -3.93 15.66
N LEU A 755 -39.75 -4.19 16.54
CA LEU A 755 -39.60 -4.06 17.98
C LEU A 755 -39.80 -5.44 18.61
N ASP A 756 -38.84 -5.89 19.42
CA ASP A 756 -38.78 -7.22 20.04
C ASP A 756 -38.97 -8.36 19.04
N GLY A 757 -38.38 -8.20 17.85
CA GLY A 757 -38.49 -9.14 16.74
C GLY A 757 -39.83 -9.10 15.99
N ARG A 758 -40.82 -8.34 16.46
CA ARG A 758 -42.14 -8.18 15.84
C ARG A 758 -42.17 -6.93 14.95
N ALA A 759 -42.98 -6.95 13.89
CA ALA A 759 -43.17 -5.75 13.07
C ALA A 759 -43.87 -4.65 13.88
N ILE A 760 -43.46 -3.40 13.73
CA ILE A 760 -44.14 -2.26 14.34
C ILE A 760 -45.57 -2.12 13.76
N PRO A 761 -46.55 -1.60 14.52
CA PRO A 761 -47.94 -1.54 14.06
C PRO A 761 -48.04 -0.51 12.93
N VAL A 762 -48.79 -0.82 11.88
CA VAL A 762 -48.90 0.09 10.73
C VAL A 762 -49.90 1.22 11.02
N GLU A 763 -51.00 0.90 11.69
CA GLU A 763 -52.05 1.84 12.08
C GLU A 763 -51.64 2.59 13.35
N GLY A 764 -51.76 3.92 13.33
CA GLY A 764 -51.35 4.81 14.42
C GLY A 764 -49.85 5.11 14.53
N THR A 765 -48.97 4.33 13.87
CA THR A 765 -47.53 4.65 13.84
C THR A 765 -47.20 5.72 12.79
N ARG A 766 -46.31 6.65 13.11
CA ARG A 766 -45.70 7.58 12.17
C ARG A 766 -44.18 7.56 12.33
N ILE A 767 -43.44 7.64 11.22
CA ILE A 767 -41.99 7.84 11.25
C ILE A 767 -41.71 9.18 10.60
N GLU A 768 -41.07 10.08 11.33
CA GLU A 768 -40.75 11.42 10.89
C GLU A 768 -39.24 11.63 10.84
N ARG A 769 -38.78 12.46 9.91
CA ARG A 769 -37.38 12.88 9.87
C ARG A 769 -37.09 13.84 11.02
N GLY A 770 -35.90 13.76 11.57
CA GLY A 770 -35.45 14.58 12.70
C GLY A 770 -35.83 13.99 14.05
N LEU A 771 -35.35 14.64 15.11
CA LEU A 771 -35.71 14.34 16.50
C LEU A 771 -36.86 15.27 16.92
N MET A 772 -38.10 14.80 16.80
CA MET A 772 -39.28 15.62 17.07
C MET A 772 -39.36 16.00 18.55
N GLY A 773 -39.79 17.23 18.81
CA GLY A 773 -39.83 17.78 20.17
C GLY A 773 -38.45 18.23 20.70
N ILE A 774 -37.35 17.93 19.99
CA ILE A 774 -36.02 18.45 20.34
C ILE A 774 -35.70 19.68 19.49
N LYS A 775 -35.70 20.85 20.14
CA LYS A 775 -35.49 22.15 19.50
C LYS A 775 -34.15 22.20 18.75
N GLY A 776 -34.21 22.48 17.44
CA GLY A 776 -33.05 22.58 16.56
C GLY A 776 -32.63 21.27 15.88
N HIS A 777 -33.29 20.15 16.20
CA HIS A 777 -33.01 18.82 15.66
C HIS A 777 -34.19 18.22 14.91
N GLU A 778 -35.31 18.93 14.78
CA GLU A 778 -36.56 18.43 14.19
C GLU A 778 -36.47 18.16 12.68
N THR A 779 -35.37 18.53 12.02
CA THR A 779 -35.18 18.33 10.58
C THR A 779 -33.84 17.67 10.20
N ASP A 780 -33.11 17.16 11.19
CA ASP A 780 -31.82 16.48 11.02
C ASP A 780 -31.91 15.37 9.93
N LYS A 781 -30.93 15.30 9.03
CA LYS A 781 -30.91 14.35 7.88
C LYS A 781 -30.39 12.96 8.27
N ASP A 782 -29.76 12.89 9.43
CA ASP A 782 -29.16 11.72 10.06
C ASP A 782 -30.02 11.22 11.22
N SER A 783 -31.29 11.60 11.34
CA SER A 783 -32.15 11.12 12.42
C SER A 783 -33.61 10.94 12.01
N VAL A 784 -34.30 10.09 12.77
CA VAL A 784 -35.74 9.86 12.67
C VAL A 784 -36.38 9.70 14.04
N THR A 785 -37.66 10.03 14.11
CA THR A 785 -38.53 9.80 15.26
C THR A 785 -39.61 8.79 14.87
N ILE A 786 -39.71 7.68 15.58
CA ILE A 786 -40.81 6.72 15.46
C ILE A 786 -41.83 7.08 16.54
N ILE A 787 -43.05 7.40 16.14
CA ILE A 787 -44.19 7.68 17.00
C ILE A 787 -45.11 6.46 16.88
N LEU A 788 -45.27 5.71 17.96
CA LEU A 788 -46.10 4.51 18.08
C LEU A 788 -47.43 4.85 18.79
N PRO A 789 -48.49 4.03 18.59
CA PRO A 789 -49.74 4.17 19.35
C PRO A 789 -49.50 4.11 20.86
N ASN A 790 -50.32 4.80 21.64
CA ASN A 790 -50.25 4.79 23.11
C ASN A 790 -50.27 3.37 23.70
N GLY A 791 -49.37 3.09 24.63
CA GLY A 791 -49.31 1.82 25.36
C GLY A 791 -48.81 0.64 24.52
N TYR A 792 -48.14 0.90 23.39
CA TYR A 792 -47.47 -0.13 22.60
C TYR A 792 -46.17 -0.58 23.27
N LEU A 793 -45.52 0.31 24.00
CA LEU A 793 -44.46 0.00 24.96
C LEU A 793 -45.12 -0.19 26.34
N GLN A 794 -45.42 -1.44 26.73
CA GLN A 794 -46.14 -1.73 27.98
C GLN A 794 -45.22 -1.79 29.22
N GLU A 795 -45.82 -1.43 30.36
CA GLU A 795 -45.24 -1.20 31.69
C GLU A 795 -44.39 -2.34 32.31
N ASN A 796 -44.36 -3.55 31.74
CA ASN A 796 -43.78 -4.74 32.36
C ASN A 796 -42.41 -5.17 31.79
N ASP A 797 -41.90 -4.52 30.73
CA ASP A 797 -40.62 -4.87 30.10
C ASP A 797 -39.58 -3.77 30.33
N ASP A 798 -38.58 -4.04 31.18
CA ASP A 798 -37.51 -3.07 31.49
C ASP A 798 -36.61 -2.73 30.28
N LYS A 799 -36.70 -3.51 29.19
CA LYS A 799 -35.89 -3.40 27.96
C LYS A 799 -36.65 -3.89 26.73
N HIS A 800 -36.60 -3.10 25.66
CA HIS A 800 -37.07 -3.47 24.33
C HIS A 800 -35.89 -3.58 23.34
N ILE A 801 -36.03 -4.33 22.25
CA ILE A 801 -35.02 -4.48 21.19
C ILE A 801 -35.56 -3.90 19.89
N LEU A 802 -34.94 -2.83 19.39
CA LEU A 802 -35.23 -2.26 18.08
C LEU A 802 -34.30 -2.85 17.03
N THR A 803 -34.88 -3.40 15.96
CA THR A 803 -34.15 -3.85 14.76
C THR A 803 -34.51 -2.96 13.58
N ILE A 804 -33.50 -2.44 12.89
CA ILE A 804 -33.60 -1.64 11.66
C ILE A 804 -33.05 -2.46 10.50
N MET A 805 -33.79 -2.53 9.40
CA MET A 805 -33.48 -3.37 8.24
C MET A 805 -33.68 -2.59 6.93
N ASN A 806 -32.82 -2.86 5.97
CA ASN A 806 -32.82 -2.40 4.59
C ASN A 806 -32.87 -0.88 4.40
N VAL A 807 -32.26 -0.08 5.28
CA VAL A 807 -32.25 1.40 5.12
C VAL A 807 -30.99 1.88 4.41
N ASN A 808 -31.08 2.80 3.46
CA ASN A 808 -29.90 3.27 2.71
C ASN A 808 -29.36 4.61 3.25
N GLY A 809 -28.05 4.83 3.11
CA GLY A 809 -27.48 6.18 3.21
C GLY A 809 -27.95 7.07 2.05
N ALA A 810 -28.04 8.39 2.27
CA ALA A 810 -28.42 9.34 1.23
C ALA A 810 -27.50 9.23 0.01
N ASN A 811 -28.07 9.02 -1.18
CA ASN A 811 -27.36 8.81 -2.46
C ASN A 811 -26.48 7.55 -2.55
N THR A 812 -26.75 6.54 -1.73
CA THR A 812 -26.04 5.24 -1.77
C THR A 812 -27.00 4.10 -2.06
N THR A 813 -26.50 3.05 -2.70
CA THR A 813 -27.17 1.74 -2.77
C THR A 813 -26.78 0.82 -1.61
N GLU A 814 -25.85 1.26 -0.75
CA GLU A 814 -25.38 0.52 0.42
C GLU A 814 -26.50 0.43 1.46
N LYS A 815 -26.97 -0.79 1.73
CA LYS A 815 -27.97 -1.07 2.75
C LYS A 815 -27.34 -1.08 4.12
N VAL A 816 -28.00 -0.44 5.08
CA VAL A 816 -27.65 -0.36 6.50
C VAL A 816 -28.69 -1.13 7.29
N ASN A 817 -28.23 -2.05 8.13
CA ASN A 817 -29.03 -2.84 9.05
C ASN A 817 -28.43 -2.72 10.45
N ALA A 818 -29.26 -2.67 11.49
CA ALA A 818 -28.81 -2.51 12.87
C ALA A 818 -29.78 -3.14 13.88
N LYS A 819 -29.29 -3.43 15.09
CA LYS A 819 -30.07 -3.95 16.22
C LYS A 819 -29.59 -3.30 17.53
N GLU A 820 -30.50 -2.72 18.30
CA GLU A 820 -30.19 -1.94 19.50
C GLU A 820 -31.14 -2.30 20.67
N VAL A 821 -30.63 -2.31 21.90
CA VAL A 821 -31.44 -2.52 23.13
C VAL A 821 -31.82 -1.16 23.72
N ILE A 822 -33.11 -0.91 23.93
CA ILE A 822 -33.70 0.35 24.42
C ILE A 822 -34.26 0.12 25.84
N PRO A 823 -33.80 0.86 26.88
CA PRO A 823 -34.36 0.77 28.24
C PRO A 823 -35.67 1.57 28.40
N PHE A 824 -36.60 1.12 29.26
CA PHE A 824 -37.90 1.78 29.55
C PHE A 824 -38.00 2.34 30.99
N LYS A 825 -38.71 3.46 31.24
CA LYS A 825 -38.91 4.03 32.60
C LYS A 825 -40.27 4.75 32.78
N HIS A 826 -40.97 4.48 33.89
CA HIS A 826 -42.30 4.99 34.26
C HIS A 826 -42.33 6.42 34.84
N ILE A 827 -43.41 7.18 34.59
CA ILE A 827 -43.77 8.40 35.36
C ILE A 827 -45.28 8.41 35.65
N HIS A 828 -45.69 8.54 36.93
CA HIS A 828 -47.10 8.71 37.32
C HIS A 828 -47.48 10.16 37.66
N GLU A 829 -48.77 10.47 37.46
CA GLU A 829 -49.40 11.80 37.30
C GLU A 829 -49.34 12.81 38.46
N ASN A 830 -48.64 12.56 39.57
CA ASN A 830 -48.55 13.54 40.65
C ASN A 830 -47.09 13.83 41.01
N GLY A 831 -46.46 14.65 40.15
CA GLY A 831 -45.24 15.49 40.26
C GLY A 831 -44.39 15.53 41.55
N GLY A 832 -44.25 14.44 42.28
CA GLY A 832 -43.43 14.30 43.47
C GLY A 832 -42.74 12.96 43.44
N ILE A 833 -41.45 12.97 43.11
CA ILE A 833 -40.60 11.78 43.26
C ILE A 833 -40.17 11.73 44.72
N VAL A 834 -40.62 10.70 45.43
CA VAL A 834 -40.00 10.28 46.69
C VAL A 834 -38.61 9.78 46.34
N ASN A 835 -37.57 10.50 46.77
CA ASN A 835 -36.18 10.06 46.65
C ASN A 835 -36.06 8.62 47.17
N PRO A 836 -35.45 7.67 46.42
CA PRO A 836 -35.00 6.43 47.02
C PRO A 836 -33.91 6.81 48.02
N THR A 837 -34.23 6.68 49.31
CA THR A 837 -33.29 6.85 50.42
C THR A 837 -31.99 6.12 50.11
N LYS A 838 -30.87 6.84 50.16
CA LYS A 838 -29.51 6.28 50.09
C LYS A 838 -29.44 5.06 51.00
N ALA A 839 -29.18 3.89 50.42
CA ALA A 839 -29.18 2.64 51.16
C ALA A 839 -28.14 2.67 52.30
N ASP A 840 -28.50 2.16 53.48
CA ASP A 840 -27.55 2.02 54.58
C ASP A 840 -26.56 0.87 54.27
N LYS A 841 -25.41 1.24 53.72
CA LYS A 841 -24.33 0.31 53.34
C LYS A 841 -23.51 -0.17 54.53
N LYS A 842 -23.81 0.28 55.75
CA LYS A 842 -23.05 -0.08 56.95
C LYS A 842 -22.97 -1.59 57.13
N VAL A 843 -24.10 -2.29 56.98
CA VAL A 843 -24.15 -3.76 57.12
C VAL A 843 -23.29 -4.47 56.07
N LEU A 844 -23.33 -4.02 54.81
CA LEU A 844 -22.52 -4.59 53.73
C LEU A 844 -21.02 -4.34 53.94
N ASN A 845 -20.65 -3.12 54.34
CA ASN A 845 -19.26 -2.76 54.63
C ASN A 845 -18.71 -3.53 55.84
N ASP A 846 -19.52 -3.68 56.90
CA ASP A 846 -19.14 -4.46 58.10
C ASP A 846 -18.87 -5.93 57.71
N LYS A 847 -19.72 -6.53 56.84
CA LYS A 847 -19.56 -7.91 56.36
C LYS A 847 -18.36 -8.08 55.43
N ILE A 848 -18.11 -7.13 54.53
CA ILE A 848 -16.90 -7.12 53.71
C ILE A 848 -15.66 -7.09 54.61
N GLN A 849 -15.62 -6.18 55.59
CA GLN A 849 -14.48 -6.07 56.51
C GLN A 849 -14.31 -7.31 57.38
N GLU A 850 -15.42 -7.91 57.84
CA GLU A 850 -15.41 -9.16 58.60
C GLU A 850 -14.85 -10.32 57.74
N PHE A 851 -15.36 -10.48 56.53
CA PHE A 851 -15.01 -11.64 55.71
C PHE A 851 -13.71 -11.48 54.91
N SER A 852 -13.21 -10.26 54.70
CA SER A 852 -11.86 -10.01 54.17
C SER A 852 -10.73 -10.46 55.11
N LYS A 853 -11.04 -10.79 56.38
CA LYS A 853 -10.06 -11.33 57.34
C LYS A 853 -9.86 -12.85 57.23
N LEU A 854 -10.67 -13.52 56.42
CA LEU A 854 -10.56 -14.95 56.19
C LEU A 854 -9.34 -15.23 55.31
N ASN A 855 -8.64 -16.33 55.60
CA ASN A 855 -7.49 -16.74 54.81
C ASN A 855 -7.90 -17.85 53.85
N GLU A 856 -7.57 -17.68 52.57
CA GLU A 856 -7.86 -18.66 51.51
C GLU A 856 -7.41 -20.07 51.87
N LYS A 857 -6.28 -20.17 52.57
CA LYS A 857 -5.64 -21.44 52.94
C LYS A 857 -6.41 -22.26 53.97
N ASP A 858 -7.39 -21.68 54.65
CA ASP A 858 -8.19 -22.39 55.66
C ASP A 858 -9.40 -23.11 55.04
N TYR A 859 -9.61 -22.95 53.73
CA TYR A 859 -10.80 -23.40 53.02
C TYR A 859 -10.46 -24.07 51.67
N THR A 860 -11.35 -24.92 51.17
CA THR A 860 -11.13 -25.60 49.87
C THR A 860 -11.17 -24.61 48.70
N ALA A 861 -10.30 -24.80 47.70
CA ALA A 861 -10.15 -23.88 46.57
C ALA A 861 -11.45 -23.64 45.78
N GLU A 862 -12.30 -24.67 45.63
CA GLU A 862 -13.58 -24.56 44.93
C GLU A 862 -14.58 -23.67 45.69
N THR A 863 -14.70 -23.85 47.01
CA THR A 863 -15.61 -23.02 47.82
C THR A 863 -15.05 -21.62 48.03
N TRP A 864 -13.72 -21.49 48.09
CA TRP A 864 -13.05 -20.19 48.21
C TRP A 864 -13.20 -19.33 46.96
N LYS A 865 -13.07 -19.89 45.76
CA LYS A 865 -13.22 -19.13 44.51
C LYS A 865 -14.59 -18.47 44.40
N ALA A 866 -15.66 -19.20 44.73
CA ALA A 866 -17.02 -18.68 44.75
C ALA A 866 -17.20 -17.59 45.83
N PHE A 867 -16.58 -17.75 46.99
CA PHE A 867 -16.59 -16.77 48.07
C PHE A 867 -15.81 -15.49 47.70
N ALA A 868 -14.63 -15.61 47.07
CA ALA A 868 -13.82 -14.46 46.64
C ALA A 868 -14.54 -13.62 45.57
N GLU A 869 -15.27 -14.27 44.67
CA GLU A 869 -16.10 -13.60 43.66
C GLU A 869 -17.29 -12.85 44.30
N ALA A 870 -17.96 -13.46 45.28
CA ALA A 870 -19.01 -12.81 46.06
C ALA A 870 -18.48 -11.60 46.87
N LEU A 871 -17.29 -11.72 47.48
CA LEU A 871 -16.64 -10.62 48.21
C LEU A 871 -16.28 -9.44 47.28
N LYS A 872 -15.78 -9.72 46.07
CA LYS A 872 -15.48 -8.70 45.06
C LYS A 872 -16.74 -7.98 44.58
N ASN A 873 -17.84 -8.71 44.36
CA ASN A 873 -19.11 -8.13 43.96
C ASN A 873 -19.73 -7.27 45.07
N ALA A 874 -19.64 -7.72 46.32
CA ALA A 874 -20.01 -6.93 47.49
C ALA A 874 -19.20 -5.63 47.59
N GLN A 875 -17.87 -5.68 47.42
CA GLN A 875 -17.01 -4.50 47.39
C GLN A 875 -17.36 -3.51 46.27
N THR A 876 -17.78 -4.03 45.11
CA THR A 876 -18.20 -3.21 43.97
C THR A 876 -19.49 -2.45 44.28
N ILE A 877 -20.49 -3.13 44.87
CA ILE A 877 -21.76 -2.49 45.26
C ILE A 877 -21.59 -1.56 46.47
N ALA A 878 -20.68 -1.88 47.39
CA ALA A 878 -20.32 -0.98 48.50
C ALA A 878 -19.70 0.33 48.02
N GLY A 879 -18.86 0.28 46.97
CA GLY A 879 -18.23 1.45 46.35
C GLY A 879 -19.12 2.22 45.37
N LYS A 880 -20.24 1.65 44.93
CA LYS A 880 -21.21 2.28 44.01
C LYS A 880 -22.02 3.34 44.75
N GLU A 881 -21.86 4.63 44.44
CA GLU A 881 -22.46 5.74 45.21
C GLU A 881 -23.99 5.66 45.33
N ASP A 882 -24.67 5.21 44.28
CA ASP A 882 -26.13 5.13 44.10
C ASP A 882 -26.74 3.72 44.35
N ALA A 883 -26.01 2.80 44.98
CA ALA A 883 -26.54 1.46 45.25
C ALA A 883 -27.88 1.47 46.03
N THR A 884 -28.83 0.66 45.59
CA THR A 884 -30.19 0.58 46.20
C THR A 884 -30.22 -0.31 47.45
N GLU A 885 -31.24 -0.15 48.31
CA GLU A 885 -31.44 -0.99 49.50
C GLU A 885 -31.49 -2.48 49.14
N ASP A 886 -32.08 -2.81 47.99
CA ASP A 886 -32.22 -4.19 47.52
C ASP A 886 -30.91 -4.72 46.92
N GLU A 887 -30.12 -3.89 46.21
CA GLU A 887 -28.77 -4.26 45.78
C GLU A 887 -27.87 -4.52 47.00
N VAL A 888 -27.95 -3.66 48.01
CA VAL A 888 -27.19 -3.82 49.27
C VAL A 888 -27.65 -5.07 50.01
N LYS A 889 -28.96 -5.31 50.18
CA LYS A 889 -29.49 -6.52 50.83
C LYS A 889 -29.16 -7.80 50.06
N ALA A 890 -29.25 -7.76 48.73
CA ALA A 890 -28.90 -8.88 47.86
C ALA A 890 -27.42 -9.23 47.98
N GLN A 891 -26.53 -8.23 48.03
CA GLN A 891 -25.10 -8.49 48.22
C GLN A 891 -24.76 -8.93 49.63
N VAL A 892 -25.41 -8.38 50.66
CA VAL A 892 -25.28 -8.87 52.06
C VAL A 892 -25.65 -10.36 52.11
N LYS A 893 -26.78 -10.74 51.51
CA LYS A 893 -27.21 -12.14 51.46
C LYS A 893 -26.24 -13.01 50.64
N ALA A 894 -25.81 -12.54 49.47
CA ALA A 894 -24.93 -13.30 48.59
C ALA A 894 -23.56 -13.57 49.22
N ILE A 895 -22.97 -12.57 49.89
CA ILE A 895 -21.68 -12.74 50.55
C ILE A 895 -21.79 -13.60 51.82
N GLU A 896 -22.89 -13.51 52.57
CA GLU A 896 -23.18 -14.38 53.72
C GLU A 896 -23.45 -15.84 53.30
N ASP A 897 -24.21 -16.07 52.23
CA ASP A 897 -24.47 -17.39 51.69
C ASP A 897 -23.18 -18.03 51.16
N ALA A 898 -22.35 -17.26 50.46
CA ALA A 898 -21.05 -17.73 49.99
C ALA A 898 -20.12 -18.05 51.17
N LYS A 899 -20.16 -17.24 52.25
CA LYS A 899 -19.42 -17.51 53.48
C LYS A 899 -19.91 -18.79 54.18
N GLY A 900 -21.22 -19.03 54.21
CA GLY A 900 -21.81 -20.25 54.80
C GLY A 900 -21.46 -21.52 54.03
N LYS A 901 -21.11 -21.40 52.74
CA LYS A 901 -20.69 -22.51 51.87
C LYS A 901 -19.18 -22.80 51.91
N LEU A 902 -18.39 -22.01 52.63
CA LEU A 902 -16.96 -22.28 52.79
C LEU A 902 -16.73 -23.58 53.56
N ALA A 903 -16.07 -24.54 52.92
CA ALA A 903 -15.68 -25.81 53.52
C ALA A 903 -14.25 -25.70 54.07
N LYS A 904 -14.06 -25.97 55.37
CA LYS A 904 -12.74 -25.98 56.00
C LYS A 904 -11.91 -27.15 55.49
N ASP A 905 -10.67 -26.88 55.17
CA ASP A 905 -9.74 -27.89 54.69
C ASP A 905 -9.00 -28.52 55.88
N ASP A 906 -9.66 -29.44 56.60
CA ASP A 906 -9.10 -30.11 57.80
C ASP A 906 -8.13 -31.27 57.45
N ALA A 907 -7.33 -31.11 56.40
CA ALA A 907 -6.23 -32.00 56.06
C ALA A 907 -4.88 -31.32 56.35
N LYS A 908 -4.29 -31.70 57.48
CA LYS A 908 -2.94 -31.34 57.93
C LYS A 908 -1.89 -31.34 56.81
N LYS A 909 -1.11 -30.25 56.83
CA LYS A 909 0.37 -30.18 56.72
C LYS A 909 1.04 -31.15 55.75
N GLU A 910 1.49 -30.62 54.61
CA GLU A 910 2.93 -30.52 54.30
C GLU A 910 3.16 -29.47 53.19
N GLU A 911 4.15 -28.61 53.40
CA GLU A 911 4.59 -27.56 52.47
C GLU A 911 5.14 -28.14 51.17
N VAL A 912 4.62 -27.69 50.02
CA VAL A 912 5.36 -27.74 48.75
C VAL A 912 5.58 -26.31 48.28
N LYS A 913 6.84 -25.88 48.32
CA LYS A 913 7.33 -24.64 47.72
C LYS A 913 6.96 -24.63 46.23
N LYS A 914 6.36 -23.53 45.74
CA LYS A 914 6.37 -23.23 44.30
C LYS A 914 7.84 -23.06 43.89
N GLU A 915 8.39 -24.05 43.20
CA GLU A 915 9.66 -23.88 42.48
C GLU A 915 9.42 -22.87 41.35
N GLU A 916 9.99 -21.68 41.48
CA GLU A 916 10.25 -20.83 40.33
C GLU A 916 11.21 -21.60 39.42
N VAL A 917 10.82 -21.81 38.15
CA VAL A 917 11.71 -22.43 37.16
C VAL A 917 12.94 -21.52 37.01
N PRO A 918 14.15 -21.96 37.41
CA PRO A 918 15.33 -21.12 37.28
C PRO A 918 15.60 -20.87 35.80
N PHE A 919 15.96 -19.64 35.44
CA PHE A 919 16.29 -19.31 34.05
C PHE A 919 17.43 -18.29 33.97
N ALA A 920 18.17 -18.38 32.87
CA ALA A 920 19.21 -17.45 32.48
C ALA A 920 18.76 -16.62 31.27
N VAL A 921 19.12 -15.34 31.29
CA VAL A 921 18.93 -14.42 30.17
C VAL A 921 20.30 -14.11 29.59
N THR A 922 20.40 -14.07 28.26
CA THR A 922 21.59 -13.57 27.56
C THR A 922 21.16 -12.57 26.50
N ILE A 923 21.78 -11.39 26.51
CA ILE A 923 21.52 -10.33 25.53
C ILE A 923 22.58 -10.37 24.43
N LYS A 924 22.15 -10.41 23.16
CA LYS A 924 23.02 -10.32 21.98
C LYS A 924 22.71 -9.07 21.16
N SER A 925 23.73 -8.53 20.52
CA SER A 925 23.60 -7.42 19.58
C SER A 925 22.75 -7.86 18.37
N SER A 926 21.69 -7.10 18.09
CA SER A 926 20.90 -7.27 16.86
C SER A 926 21.54 -6.51 15.70
N PRO A 927 21.52 -7.04 14.46
CA PRO A 927 21.88 -6.29 13.26
C PRO A 927 20.89 -5.14 12.96
N SER A 928 19.71 -5.13 13.59
CA SER A 928 18.77 -4.00 13.52
C SER A 928 19.11 -2.92 14.57
N PRO A 929 19.38 -1.66 14.17
CA PRO A 929 19.66 -0.57 15.12
C PRO A 929 18.54 -0.39 16.15
N GLY A 930 18.91 -0.20 17.42
CA GLY A 930 17.98 0.03 18.53
C GLY A 930 17.28 -1.23 19.09
N LYS A 931 17.57 -2.42 18.54
CA LYS A 931 17.02 -3.69 19.03
C LYS A 931 18.09 -4.57 19.68
N ILE A 932 17.63 -5.46 20.56
CA ILE A 932 18.45 -6.53 21.16
C ILE A 932 17.80 -7.88 20.91
N ILE A 933 18.63 -8.92 20.81
CA ILE A 933 18.17 -10.31 20.79
C ILE A 933 18.29 -10.83 22.23
N VAL A 934 17.17 -11.24 22.80
CA VAL A 934 17.10 -11.85 24.13
C VAL A 934 16.98 -13.35 23.96
N VAL A 935 17.92 -14.08 24.57
CA VAL A 935 17.90 -15.54 24.65
C VAL A 935 17.57 -15.92 26.08
N VAL A 936 16.51 -16.71 26.27
CA VAL A 936 16.08 -17.24 27.57
C VAL A 936 16.33 -18.75 27.58
N LYS A 937 17.09 -19.21 28.58
CA LYS A 937 17.35 -20.63 28.81
C LYS A 937 16.72 -21.03 30.14
N LEU A 938 15.88 -22.06 30.12
CA LEU A 938 15.33 -22.67 31.33
C LEU A 938 16.35 -23.65 31.89
N ASP A 939 16.72 -23.49 33.16
CA ASP A 939 17.66 -24.35 33.85
C ASP A 939 16.90 -25.38 34.70
N GLY A 940 17.36 -26.63 34.70
CA GLY A 940 16.74 -27.71 35.49
C GLY A 940 15.50 -28.35 34.86
N VAL A 941 15.11 -28.00 33.63
CA VAL A 941 13.94 -28.56 32.93
C VAL A 941 14.37 -29.64 31.92
N GLN A 942 13.75 -30.83 31.98
CA GLN A 942 14.05 -31.93 31.03
C GLN A 942 13.51 -31.66 29.61
N ASP A 943 12.35 -31.00 29.50
CA ASP A 943 11.72 -30.65 28.22
C ASP A 943 11.21 -29.21 28.27
N ALA A 944 12.03 -28.30 27.76
CA ALA A 944 11.70 -26.88 27.72
C ALA A 944 10.55 -26.55 26.75
N SER A 945 10.17 -27.46 25.84
CA SER A 945 9.10 -27.22 24.87
C SER A 945 7.69 -27.17 25.49
N LYS A 946 7.55 -27.67 26.73
CA LYS A 946 6.30 -27.65 27.51
C LYS A 946 6.01 -26.30 28.16
N TYR A 947 6.85 -25.30 27.95
CA TYR A 947 6.72 -23.99 28.56
C TYR A 947 6.50 -22.92 27.50
N ASN A 948 5.63 -21.97 27.79
CA ASN A 948 5.56 -20.72 27.07
C ASN A 948 6.39 -19.66 27.81
N VAL A 949 7.23 -18.94 27.07
CA VAL A 949 8.09 -17.88 27.61
C VAL A 949 7.71 -16.58 26.92
N LYS A 950 7.33 -15.58 27.71
CA LYS A 950 7.10 -14.22 27.24
C LYS A 950 8.20 -13.30 27.76
N VAL A 951 8.68 -12.41 26.91
CA VAL A 951 9.60 -11.32 27.29
C VAL A 951 8.91 -10.01 26.93
N ASP A 952 8.71 -9.13 27.91
CA ASP A 952 7.99 -7.87 27.72
C ASP A 952 6.57 -8.06 27.13
N GLY A 953 5.88 -9.10 27.60
CA GLY A 953 4.54 -9.47 27.16
C GLY A 953 4.44 -10.15 25.78
N GLN A 954 5.56 -10.30 25.06
CA GLN A 954 5.62 -10.90 23.72
C GLN A 954 6.15 -12.34 23.78
N ASP A 955 5.56 -13.25 23.00
CA ASP A 955 5.95 -14.66 22.96
C ASP A 955 7.34 -14.86 22.32
N ALA A 956 8.22 -15.55 23.04
CA ALA A 956 9.54 -15.91 22.56
C ALA A 956 9.50 -17.24 21.79
N LYS A 957 10.26 -17.33 20.69
CA LYS A 957 10.27 -18.52 19.84
C LYS A 957 11.17 -19.60 20.41
N PHE A 958 10.63 -20.81 20.66
CA PHE A 958 11.44 -21.96 21.05
C PHE A 958 12.28 -22.47 19.88
N ILE A 959 13.58 -22.65 20.12
CA ILE A 959 14.55 -23.18 19.15
C ILE A 959 14.94 -24.59 19.59
N ALA A 960 14.22 -25.60 19.07
CA ALA A 960 14.37 -27.00 19.49
C ALA A 960 15.81 -27.54 19.44
N LYS A 961 16.59 -27.15 18.41
CA LYS A 961 17.99 -27.58 18.27
C LYS A 961 18.93 -27.01 19.34
N ALA A 962 18.58 -25.86 19.93
CA ALA A 962 19.39 -25.15 20.91
C ALA A 962 18.83 -25.22 22.35
N GLY A 963 17.60 -25.72 22.51
CA GLY A 963 16.93 -25.81 23.82
C GLY A 963 16.60 -24.46 24.46
N ASN A 964 16.57 -23.36 23.69
CA ASN A 964 16.39 -22.00 24.21
C ASN A 964 15.21 -21.29 23.53
N PHE A 965 14.69 -20.27 24.21
CA PHE A 965 13.73 -19.32 23.65
C PHE A 965 14.45 -18.07 23.16
N VAL A 966 14.08 -17.56 21.98
CA VAL A 966 14.73 -16.40 21.37
C VAL A 966 13.68 -15.38 20.91
N ILE A 967 13.91 -14.11 21.21
CA ILE A 967 13.07 -13.00 20.77
C ILE A 967 13.92 -11.76 20.49
N THR A 968 13.49 -10.93 19.53
CA THR A 968 14.11 -9.64 19.24
C THR A 968 13.19 -8.52 19.70
N ILE A 969 13.62 -7.72 20.68
CA ILE A 969 12.83 -6.62 21.26
C ILE A 969 13.54 -5.27 21.10
N GLN A 970 12.81 -4.17 21.28
CA GLN A 970 13.42 -2.82 21.38
C GLN A 970 14.28 -2.73 22.63
N ASP A 971 15.46 -2.12 22.52
CA ASP A 971 16.40 -1.95 23.64
C ASP A 971 15.97 -0.80 24.56
N LYS A 972 14.83 -0.97 25.25
CA LYS A 972 14.35 -0.02 26.28
C LYS A 972 14.97 -0.25 27.66
N TYR A 973 15.79 -1.30 27.78
CA TYR A 973 16.43 -1.75 29.02
C TYR A 973 17.92 -1.43 29.06
N ASN A 974 18.45 -0.68 28.08
CA ASN A 974 19.88 -0.32 27.97
C ASN A 974 20.83 -1.52 28.09
N ARG A 975 20.42 -2.67 27.54
CA ARG A 975 21.14 -3.96 27.64
C ARG A 975 21.41 -4.46 29.07
N ASP A 976 20.62 -4.03 30.04
CA ASP A 976 20.70 -4.53 31.42
C ASP A 976 19.98 -5.88 31.55
N GLU A 977 20.75 -6.95 31.76
CA GLU A 977 20.22 -8.31 31.90
C GLU A 977 19.28 -8.48 33.11
N LYS A 978 19.47 -7.71 34.18
CA LYS A 978 18.64 -7.80 35.39
C LYS A 978 17.24 -7.25 35.12
N LEU A 979 17.16 -6.11 34.42
CA LEU A 979 15.87 -5.49 34.05
C LEU A 979 15.12 -6.34 33.01
N VAL A 980 15.84 -6.94 32.05
CA VAL A 980 15.22 -7.87 31.10
C VAL A 980 14.70 -9.11 31.82
N LYS A 981 15.41 -9.62 32.84
CA LYS A 981 14.99 -10.78 33.64
C LYS A 981 13.67 -10.53 34.38
N GLU A 982 13.43 -9.31 34.86
CA GLU A 982 12.17 -8.92 35.51
C GLU A 982 10.98 -8.87 34.53
N ALA A 983 11.25 -8.71 33.24
CA ALA A 983 10.23 -8.70 32.18
C ALA A 983 9.92 -10.09 31.58
N VAL A 984 10.52 -11.17 32.10
CA VAL A 984 10.30 -12.54 31.65
C VAL A 984 9.18 -13.20 32.45
N ALA A 985 8.18 -13.74 31.75
CA ALA A 985 7.12 -14.55 32.33
C ALA A 985 7.16 -15.97 31.73
N ILE A 986 7.10 -16.98 32.59
CA ILE A 986 7.15 -18.40 32.21
C ILE A 986 5.89 -19.10 32.71
N SER A 987 5.23 -19.85 31.84
CA SER A 987 4.06 -20.65 32.18
C SER A 987 4.12 -22.01 31.50
N GLU A 988 3.80 -23.08 32.22
CA GLU A 988 3.68 -24.42 31.63
C GLU A 988 2.43 -24.51 30.74
N ILE A 989 2.57 -25.13 29.58
CA ILE A 989 1.51 -25.39 28.61
C ILE A 989 0.71 -26.58 29.14
N LYS A 990 -0.54 -26.34 29.55
CA LYS A 990 -1.46 -27.37 30.07
C LYS A 990 -2.03 -28.27 28.98
#